data_AF-A0A8J2I285-F1
#
_entry.id   AF-A0A8J2I285-F1
#
_cell.length_a   1.000
_cell.length_b   1.000
_cell.length_c   1.000
_cell.angle_alpha   90.00
_cell.angle_beta   90.00
_cell.angle_gamma   90.00
#
_symmetry.space_group_name_H-M   'P 1'
#
loop_
_entity.id
_entity.type
_entity.pdbx_description
1 polymer ?
#
loop_
_entity_poly.entity_id
_entity_poly.type
_entity_poly.pdbx_seq_one_letter_code
_entity_poly.pdbx_strand_id
1 'polypeptide(L)'
;MENQQKDVDQSQYIDNAIRAVREKKPLPEIDFTLHTMEDGNQVSTQERVCKDVQAPAFHPPTDEQFFSPQDRTKPNIQFLKQHFYREGRLTEQQALWIIKKGTEILKSEPNMLEMDAPITVCGDVHGQYYDLMKLFEVGGDPAETRYLFLGDYVDRGYFSIECVLYLWSLKIWYPNTLWLLRGNHECRHLTDYFTFKLECKHKYSEAVYEACMDSFCALPLAAVMNKQFLCIHGGLSPELHTLDDLKSIDRFREPPTHGLMCDILWADPLEEFGQEKTNDFFVHNHVRGCSYFFSYPAACAFLEKNNLLSIIRAHEAQDAGYRMYRKTRTTGFPSVMTIFSAPNYLDVYNNKAAVLKYENNVMNIRQFNCTPHPYWLPNFMDVFTWSLPFVGEKITDMLIAILNTCSKEELEEETPSSLASGPSSPPLSSLDPDSTEFKRRAIKNKILAIGRLSRVFQVLREESERVTELKTASGGRLPAGTLMLGAEGIKQAIHSFEDARKVDLQNERLPPSHEEVRKSQEVSREQALEKATKEADNDQGLATVARRISMSSGVLTPRSTNLRVRSASTHVSPTAINLRPHIPPRNKGLYDALSALSGVAETHVNISRLQLALRGLAAQDAVTRVAVLGLNSQLSAQQLARLLLADPLSAEEQWEKELVKTSDGNERAVLLKYGDDPDAHAPSPLYKVLSIPSRTLQSHNLEVLVSTINVNVAKSVPHMITESSTESLLVPKLQATSARGLPVPYPVHKTLVLGEGLDSAIAFGRFSANGLENVEEMVKMAVDLPAPSEEPKSDTHAASAPINIQVGAKALNSFRESIQNSIIYERGWFKSGLPTLSEWLVQDLQATDTIKPPMKTLVASIVDDVEASITKQDAARLQQLASVPTEQDVTTSIVGHLETWAEKSHAELRDQLDEAFMAKNWHKLAWWKLLWRVDDVTMISSEILERRWLVSAEKNSIYLAGRMNQAGFPDDVQHLAVADIPEVTTQETAPTAENPRTDLSTNVRKPMPWPDHIAAARTELINDTVPPLQALAQRLILQTFSTTSLSSAASTLLWVSVSSFSVFEASAVAALGFTFSLRRMQKLWEGAREAWESTLREEGRRTLKGTEERVRFIIKNGGKEYVEDESVAERKAAREAVAKVREALARMNGGDGKENV
;
A
#
# COMPACT_ATOMS: atom_id res chain seq x y z
N MET A 1 43.81 -20.77 -47.13
CA MET A 1 42.51 -20.33 -47.68
C MET A 1 41.78 -19.34 -46.76
N GLU A 2 42.13 -19.18 -45.48
CA GLU A 2 41.49 -18.19 -44.60
C GLU A 2 41.91 -16.72 -44.82
N ASN A 3 43.10 -16.44 -45.37
CA ASN A 3 43.52 -15.04 -45.58
C ASN A 3 42.91 -14.37 -46.83
N GLN A 4 42.44 -15.13 -47.83
CA GLN A 4 41.78 -14.55 -49.00
C GLN A 4 40.31 -14.20 -48.75
N GLN A 5 39.67 -14.79 -47.73
CA GLN A 5 38.29 -14.48 -47.36
C GLN A 5 38.20 -13.17 -46.56
N LYS A 6 39.24 -12.83 -45.77
CA LYS A 6 39.28 -11.60 -44.95
C LYS A 6 39.43 -10.31 -45.75
N ASP A 7 40.23 -10.32 -46.81
CA ASP A 7 40.45 -9.11 -47.64
C ASP A 7 39.21 -8.74 -48.48
N VAL A 8 38.38 -9.73 -48.85
CA VAL A 8 37.15 -9.50 -49.62
C VAL A 8 36.03 -8.88 -48.76
N ASP A 9 35.92 -9.29 -47.49
CA ASP A 9 34.94 -8.74 -46.55
C ASP A 9 35.28 -7.29 -46.15
N GLN A 10 36.57 -6.94 -46.05
CA GLN A 10 37.00 -5.59 -45.69
C GLN A 10 36.71 -4.55 -46.80
N SER A 11 36.86 -4.94 -48.08
CA SER A 11 36.57 -4.05 -49.21
C SER A 11 35.08 -3.78 -49.38
N GLN A 12 34.21 -4.77 -49.15
CA GLN A 12 32.75 -4.58 -49.18
C GLN A 12 32.26 -3.71 -48.03
N TYR A 13 32.89 -3.78 -46.86
CA TYR A 13 32.53 -2.93 -45.72
C TYR A 13 32.84 -1.45 -45.99
N ILE A 14 34.00 -1.16 -46.59
CA ILE A 14 34.42 0.20 -46.94
C ILE A 14 33.52 0.79 -48.03
N ASP A 15 33.16 0.00 -49.07
CA ASP A 15 32.24 0.47 -50.12
C ASP A 15 30.83 0.74 -49.58
N ASN A 16 30.33 -0.06 -48.65
CA ASN A 16 29.05 0.18 -47.98
C ASN A 16 29.09 1.44 -47.11
N ALA A 17 30.19 1.70 -46.41
CA ALA A 17 30.38 2.92 -45.63
C ALA A 17 30.44 4.17 -46.52
N ILE A 18 31.17 4.12 -47.64
CA ILE A 18 31.25 5.22 -48.61
C ILE A 18 29.89 5.51 -49.25
N ARG A 19 29.12 4.46 -49.55
CA ARG A 19 27.75 4.59 -50.08
C ARG A 19 26.80 5.20 -49.05
N ALA A 20 26.89 4.82 -47.78
CA ALA A 20 26.10 5.40 -46.69
C ALA A 20 26.41 6.89 -46.46
N VAL A 21 27.66 7.32 -46.68
CA VAL A 21 28.06 8.74 -46.58
C VAL A 21 27.59 9.55 -47.80
N ARG A 22 27.59 8.96 -49.00
CA ARG A 22 27.11 9.61 -50.24
C ARG A 22 25.58 9.68 -50.34
N GLU A 23 24.86 8.72 -49.78
CA GLU A 23 23.39 8.66 -49.75
C GLU A 23 22.79 9.19 -48.43
N LYS A 24 23.40 10.23 -47.83
CA LYS A 24 22.90 10.81 -46.58
C LYS A 24 21.51 11.40 -46.80
N LYS A 25 20.46 10.70 -46.37
CA LYS A 25 19.09 11.21 -46.39
C LYS A 25 19.04 12.56 -45.65
N PRO A 26 18.40 13.60 -46.22
CA PRO A 26 18.24 14.85 -45.51
C PRO A 26 17.53 14.58 -44.17
N LEU A 27 17.98 15.25 -43.11
CA LEU A 27 17.36 15.14 -41.80
C LEU A 27 15.87 15.52 -41.94
N PRO A 28 14.95 14.73 -41.34
CA PRO A 28 13.54 15.10 -41.35
C PRO A 28 13.40 16.44 -40.63
N GLU A 29 12.79 17.41 -41.32
CA GLU A 29 12.46 18.71 -40.74
C GLU A 29 11.25 18.49 -39.82
N ILE A 30 11.50 18.40 -38.51
CA ILE A 30 10.46 18.19 -37.50
C ILE A 30 9.89 19.55 -37.14
N ASP A 31 8.60 19.74 -37.42
CA ASP A 31 7.87 20.92 -36.96
C ASP A 31 7.50 20.76 -35.47
N PHE A 32 8.28 21.38 -34.60
CA PHE A 32 8.06 21.35 -33.14
C PHE A 32 6.79 22.11 -32.69
N THR A 33 6.10 22.81 -33.59
CA THR A 33 4.82 23.46 -33.28
C THR A 33 3.64 22.49 -33.29
N LEU A 34 3.83 21.28 -33.83
CA LEU A 34 2.83 20.23 -33.92
C LEU A 34 3.32 18.99 -33.17
N HIS A 35 2.54 18.55 -32.19
CA HIS A 35 2.79 17.31 -31.46
C HIS A 35 1.71 16.29 -31.80
N THR A 36 2.13 15.11 -32.27
CA THR A 36 1.22 13.98 -32.47
C THR A 36 1.09 13.22 -31.15
N MET A 37 -0.10 13.23 -30.58
CA MET A 37 -0.43 12.48 -29.37
C MET A 37 -0.49 10.97 -29.63
N GLU A 38 -0.52 10.17 -28.56
CA GLU A 38 -0.60 8.69 -28.62
C GLU A 38 -1.86 8.18 -29.32
N ASP A 39 -2.93 8.98 -29.38
CA ASP A 39 -4.17 8.70 -30.12
C ASP A 39 -4.09 9.05 -31.62
N GLY A 40 -2.92 9.50 -32.10
CA GLY A 40 -2.69 9.90 -33.49
C GLY A 40 -3.18 11.31 -33.84
N ASN A 41 -3.78 12.06 -32.90
CA ASN A 41 -4.22 13.42 -33.15
C ASN A 41 -3.05 14.41 -33.06
N GLN A 42 -2.96 15.32 -34.02
CA GLN A 42 -1.99 16.41 -33.99
C GLN A 42 -2.56 17.61 -33.24
N VAL A 43 -1.88 17.99 -32.17
CA VAL A 43 -2.19 19.18 -31.38
C VAL A 43 -1.11 20.23 -31.59
N SER A 44 -1.50 21.51 -31.60
CA SER A 44 -0.53 22.59 -31.57
C SER A 44 0.08 22.69 -30.18
N THR A 45 1.41 22.80 -30.10
CA THR A 45 2.14 23.03 -28.84
C THR A 45 2.03 24.47 -28.34
N GLN A 46 1.47 25.38 -29.15
CA GLN A 46 1.27 26.79 -28.81
C GLN A 46 -0.12 27.07 -28.24
N GLU A 47 -1.09 26.18 -28.47
CA GLU A 47 -2.46 26.33 -27.99
C GLU A 47 -2.75 25.44 -26.78
N ARG A 48 -3.78 25.82 -26.01
CA ARG A 48 -4.26 24.99 -24.91
C ARG A 48 -4.85 23.68 -25.44
N VAL A 49 -4.23 22.58 -25.03
CA VAL A 49 -4.56 21.22 -25.46
C VAL A 49 -5.90 20.74 -24.87
N CYS A 50 -6.03 20.76 -23.54
CA CYS A 50 -7.25 20.31 -22.87
C CYS A 50 -8.30 21.43 -22.83
N LYS A 51 -9.07 21.60 -23.91
CA LYS A 51 -10.05 22.69 -24.05
C LYS A 51 -11.28 22.53 -23.14
N ASP A 52 -11.64 21.30 -22.77
CA ASP A 52 -12.82 20.99 -21.93
C ASP A 52 -12.63 21.37 -20.45
N VAL A 53 -11.39 21.44 -19.96
CA VAL A 53 -11.10 21.86 -18.58
C VAL A 53 -11.34 23.35 -18.46
N GLN A 54 -12.18 23.81 -17.54
CA GLN A 54 -12.41 25.25 -17.37
C GLN A 54 -11.12 25.97 -16.95
N ALA A 55 -10.82 27.12 -17.57
CA ALA A 55 -9.66 27.92 -17.20
C ALA A 55 -9.95 28.77 -15.94
N PRO A 56 -8.92 29.03 -15.11
CA PRO A 56 -9.08 29.85 -13.92
C PRO A 56 -9.40 31.30 -14.28
N ALA A 57 -9.96 32.05 -13.34
CA ALA A 57 -10.16 33.49 -13.49
C ALA A 57 -8.81 34.23 -13.33
N PHE A 58 -8.16 34.52 -14.46
CA PHE A 58 -6.80 35.11 -14.50
C PHE A 58 -6.68 36.54 -13.96
N HIS A 59 -7.77 37.29 -13.91
CA HIS A 59 -7.75 38.70 -13.52
C HIS A 59 -8.41 38.89 -12.15
N PRO A 60 -7.79 39.64 -11.24
CA PRO A 60 -8.45 40.08 -10.01
C PRO A 60 -9.70 40.92 -10.30
N PRO A 61 -10.70 40.91 -9.41
CA PRO A 61 -11.92 41.66 -9.62
C PRO A 61 -11.70 43.15 -9.42
N THR A 62 -12.45 43.95 -10.18
CA THR A 62 -12.52 45.39 -9.95
C THR A 62 -13.30 45.68 -8.66
N ASP A 63 -13.11 46.85 -8.08
CA ASP A 63 -13.86 47.23 -6.86
C ASP A 63 -15.38 47.26 -7.08
N GLU A 64 -15.84 47.54 -8.30
CA GLU A 64 -17.26 47.47 -8.66
C GLU A 64 -17.82 46.04 -8.65
N GLN A 65 -16.99 45.05 -8.99
CA GLN A 65 -17.36 43.63 -8.92
C GLN A 65 -17.26 43.10 -7.48
N PHE A 66 -16.26 43.59 -6.74
CA PHE A 66 -15.94 43.18 -5.38
C PHE A 66 -16.97 43.64 -4.35
N PHE A 67 -17.38 44.92 -4.37
CA PHE A 67 -18.39 45.43 -3.44
C PHE A 67 -19.81 45.12 -3.93
N SER A 68 -20.73 44.82 -3.00
CA SER A 68 -22.11 44.53 -3.36
C SER A 68 -22.79 45.75 -4.00
N PRO A 69 -23.59 45.55 -5.07
CA PRO A 69 -24.37 46.63 -5.66
C PRO A 69 -25.52 47.07 -4.73
N GLN A 70 -25.99 46.20 -3.83
CA GLN A 70 -27.04 46.53 -2.85
C GLN A 70 -26.48 47.28 -1.64
N ASP A 71 -25.33 46.85 -1.11
CA ASP A 71 -24.67 47.46 0.03
C ASP A 71 -23.16 47.61 -0.23
N ARG A 72 -22.73 48.83 -0.56
CA ARG A 72 -21.33 49.14 -0.87
C ARG A 72 -20.38 49.01 0.31
N THR A 73 -20.90 48.84 1.53
CA THR A 73 -20.07 48.58 2.72
C THR A 73 -19.73 47.09 2.90
N LYS A 74 -20.34 46.22 2.08
CA LYS A 74 -20.21 44.77 2.16
C LYS A 74 -19.68 44.16 0.85
N PRO A 75 -18.99 43.00 0.91
CA PRO A 75 -18.50 42.34 -0.28
C PRO A 75 -19.64 41.67 -1.07
N ASN A 76 -19.48 41.47 -2.37
CA ASN A 76 -20.44 40.75 -3.20
C ASN A 76 -20.25 39.23 -3.07
N ILE A 77 -20.94 38.60 -2.13
CA ILE A 77 -20.78 37.17 -1.82
C ILE A 77 -21.07 36.24 -3.00
N GLN A 78 -22.02 36.57 -3.87
CA GLN A 78 -22.36 35.74 -5.04
C GLN A 78 -21.23 35.78 -6.08
N PHE A 79 -20.68 36.98 -6.32
CA PHE A 79 -19.53 37.15 -7.21
C PHE A 79 -18.30 36.44 -6.63
N LEU A 80 -17.98 36.69 -5.35
CA LEU A 80 -16.83 36.06 -4.68
C LEU A 80 -16.92 34.53 -4.71
N LYS A 81 -18.11 33.96 -4.43
CA LYS A 81 -18.35 32.51 -4.51
C LYS A 81 -17.93 31.95 -5.87
N GLN A 82 -18.41 32.54 -6.95
CA GLN A 82 -18.13 32.10 -8.32
C GLN A 82 -16.67 32.36 -8.74
N HIS A 83 -16.09 33.48 -8.29
CA HIS A 83 -14.71 33.86 -8.58
C HIS A 83 -13.73 32.85 -7.95
N PHE A 84 -13.89 32.55 -6.66
CA PHE A 84 -13.08 31.54 -5.97
C PHE A 84 -13.32 30.13 -6.50
N TYR A 85 -14.56 29.78 -6.88
CA TYR A 85 -14.85 28.47 -7.49
C TYR A 85 -14.08 28.26 -8.82
N ARG A 86 -13.77 29.36 -9.52
CA ARG A 86 -12.93 29.40 -10.73
C ARG A 86 -11.47 29.72 -10.42
N GLU A 87 -11.00 29.47 -9.20
CA GLU A 87 -9.62 29.71 -8.74
C GLU A 87 -9.15 31.17 -8.91
N GLY A 88 -10.10 32.10 -8.97
CA GLY A 88 -9.83 33.52 -9.09
C GLY A 88 -9.29 34.10 -7.79
N ARG A 89 -8.29 34.98 -7.91
CA ARG A 89 -7.67 35.66 -6.76
C ARG A 89 -8.23 37.07 -6.61
N LEU A 90 -8.27 37.58 -5.39
CA LEU A 90 -8.56 39.00 -5.13
C LEU A 90 -7.32 39.86 -5.28
N THR A 91 -7.47 41.17 -5.28
CA THR A 91 -6.32 42.04 -4.99
C THR A 91 -5.93 41.88 -3.52
N GLU A 92 -4.65 42.10 -3.22
CA GLU A 92 -4.14 42.02 -1.84
C GLU A 92 -4.92 42.96 -0.91
N GLN A 93 -5.25 44.17 -1.38
CA GLN A 93 -6.01 45.16 -0.61
C GLN A 93 -7.44 44.69 -0.31
N GLN A 94 -8.12 44.05 -1.27
CA GLN A 94 -9.46 43.49 -1.08
C GLN A 94 -9.44 42.32 -0.08
N ALA A 95 -8.45 41.43 -0.19
CA ALA A 95 -8.27 40.32 0.76
C ALA A 95 -8.03 40.85 2.19
N LEU A 96 -7.08 41.78 2.35
CA LEU A 96 -6.80 42.43 3.63
C LEU A 96 -8.02 43.17 4.20
N TRP A 97 -8.84 43.78 3.33
CA TRP A 97 -10.06 44.46 3.74
C TRP A 97 -11.06 43.49 4.35
N ILE A 98 -11.31 42.33 3.71
CA ILE A 98 -12.21 41.28 4.24
C ILE A 98 -11.70 40.80 5.60
N ILE A 99 -10.42 40.44 5.68
CA ILE A 99 -9.83 39.86 6.89
C ILE A 99 -9.94 40.86 8.03
N LYS A 100 -9.51 42.12 7.84
CA LYS A 100 -9.56 43.16 8.86
C LYS A 100 -10.99 43.47 9.31
N LYS A 101 -11.94 43.56 8.38
CA LYS A 101 -13.36 43.80 8.71
C LYS A 101 -13.97 42.64 9.49
N GLY A 102 -13.67 41.39 9.13
CA GLY A 102 -14.07 40.24 9.93
C GLY A 102 -13.41 40.25 11.32
N THR A 103 -12.12 40.59 11.42
CA THR A 103 -11.41 40.72 12.69
C THR A 103 -12.07 41.75 13.63
N GLU A 104 -12.51 42.89 13.11
CA GLU A 104 -13.22 43.91 13.91
C GLU A 104 -14.47 43.31 14.57
N ILE A 105 -15.24 42.50 13.83
CA ILE A 105 -16.44 41.83 14.34
C ILE A 105 -16.06 40.77 15.37
N LEU A 106 -15.12 39.88 15.04
CA LEU A 106 -14.69 38.78 15.93
C LEU A 106 -14.10 39.31 17.26
N LYS A 107 -13.38 40.43 17.23
CA LYS A 107 -12.85 41.08 18.45
C LYS A 107 -13.95 41.59 19.38
N SER A 108 -15.11 41.95 18.83
CA SER A 108 -16.26 42.41 19.62
C SER A 108 -17.04 41.28 20.29
N GLU A 109 -16.83 40.04 19.86
CA GLU A 109 -17.52 38.86 20.41
C GLU A 109 -16.88 38.38 21.73
N PRO A 110 -17.66 37.77 22.63
CA PRO A 110 -17.12 37.14 23.84
C PRO A 110 -16.33 35.87 23.53
N ASN A 111 -15.56 35.36 24.51
CA ASN A 111 -14.87 34.07 24.36
C ASN A 111 -15.83 32.90 24.17
N MET A 112 -16.93 32.94 24.92
CA MET A 112 -18.01 31.96 24.88
C MET A 112 -19.24 32.63 24.31
N LEU A 113 -19.59 32.26 23.08
CA LEU A 113 -20.80 32.74 22.41
C LEU A 113 -22.04 32.13 23.05
N GLU A 114 -23.17 32.81 22.92
CA GLU A 114 -24.48 32.27 23.30
C GLU A 114 -25.43 32.47 22.12
N MET A 115 -26.06 31.38 21.65
CA MET A 115 -27.00 31.45 20.53
C MET A 115 -28.13 30.44 20.64
N ASP A 116 -29.30 30.83 20.13
CA ASP A 116 -30.48 29.98 20.09
C ASP A 116 -30.57 29.13 18.81
N ALA A 117 -31.35 28.04 18.89
CA ALA A 117 -31.82 27.25 17.76
C ALA A 117 -32.92 28.00 16.97
N PRO A 118 -33.18 27.67 15.68
CA PRO A 118 -32.55 26.61 14.89
C PRO A 118 -31.13 26.98 14.45
N ILE A 119 -30.25 25.99 14.28
CA ILE A 119 -28.86 26.21 13.89
C ILE A 119 -28.25 25.00 13.18
N THR A 120 -27.38 25.26 12.22
CA THR A 120 -26.51 24.26 11.58
C THR A 120 -25.11 24.36 12.17
N VAL A 121 -24.64 23.28 12.78
CA VAL A 121 -23.29 23.16 13.35
C VAL A 121 -22.38 22.37 12.41
N CYS A 122 -21.20 22.91 12.15
CA CYS A 122 -20.21 22.41 11.19
C CYS A 122 -18.87 22.17 11.88
N GLY A 123 -18.22 21.06 11.56
CA GLY A 123 -16.88 20.73 12.05
C GLY A 123 -15.79 21.23 11.12
N ASP A 124 -14.68 20.51 11.11
CA ASP A 124 -13.46 20.86 10.36
C ASP A 124 -13.71 20.98 8.86
N VAL A 125 -13.04 21.94 8.22
CA VAL A 125 -13.15 22.25 6.78
C VAL A 125 -11.82 22.02 6.05
N HIS A 126 -10.68 22.29 6.70
CA HIS A 126 -9.32 22.04 6.20
C HIS A 126 -9.07 22.46 4.75
N GLY A 127 -9.45 23.69 4.40
CA GLY A 127 -9.19 24.25 3.07
C GLY A 127 -9.87 23.52 1.91
N GLN A 128 -10.91 22.72 2.16
CA GLN A 128 -11.73 22.08 1.12
C GLN A 128 -12.86 23.01 0.64
N TYR A 129 -12.49 24.10 -0.06
CA TYR A 129 -13.44 25.15 -0.49
C TYR A 129 -14.62 24.62 -1.34
N TYR A 130 -14.37 23.65 -2.21
CA TYR A 130 -15.40 23.06 -3.07
C TYR A 130 -16.44 22.27 -2.25
N ASP A 131 -15.98 21.56 -1.21
CA ASP A 131 -16.86 20.88 -0.27
C ASP A 131 -17.57 21.85 0.67
N LEU A 132 -16.95 22.97 1.02
CA LEU A 132 -17.63 24.05 1.74
C LEU A 132 -18.81 24.61 0.94
N MET A 133 -18.72 24.68 -0.40
CA MET A 133 -19.87 25.05 -1.23
C MET A 133 -20.99 24.01 -1.13
N LYS A 134 -20.63 22.72 -1.09
CA LYS A 134 -21.60 21.64 -0.89
C LYS A 134 -22.23 21.70 0.51
N LEU A 135 -21.43 22.00 1.54
CA LEU A 135 -21.87 22.17 2.92
C LEU A 135 -22.99 23.22 3.03
N PHE A 136 -22.87 24.36 2.35
CA PHE A 136 -23.95 25.36 2.31
C PHE A 136 -25.19 24.89 1.53
N GLU A 137 -25.03 24.06 0.50
CA GLU A 137 -26.16 23.47 -0.22
C GLU A 137 -26.98 22.51 0.67
N VAL A 138 -26.30 21.66 1.46
CA VAL A 138 -26.98 20.71 2.38
C VAL A 138 -27.42 21.37 3.70
N GLY A 139 -26.65 22.31 4.21
CA GLY A 139 -26.90 22.98 5.48
C GLY A 139 -27.99 24.06 5.39
N GLY A 140 -28.14 24.73 4.25
CA GLY A 140 -29.08 25.82 4.01
C GLY A 140 -28.37 27.13 3.65
N ASP A 141 -29.08 28.05 2.99
CA ASP A 141 -28.47 29.36 2.64
C ASP A 141 -28.19 30.16 3.94
N PRO A 142 -26.94 30.66 4.15
CA PRO A 142 -26.61 31.52 5.29
C PRO A 142 -27.46 32.78 5.42
N ALA A 143 -28.11 33.23 4.33
CA ALA A 143 -29.06 34.34 4.37
C ALA A 143 -30.30 34.05 5.25
N GLU A 144 -30.70 32.78 5.34
CA GLU A 144 -31.91 32.32 6.03
C GLU A 144 -31.62 31.32 7.17
N THR A 145 -30.38 30.83 7.25
CA THR A 145 -29.98 29.75 8.16
C THR A 145 -28.88 30.22 9.10
N ARG A 146 -29.02 29.90 10.40
CA ARG A 146 -27.99 30.16 11.40
C ARG A 146 -26.88 29.11 11.35
N TYR A 147 -25.63 29.53 11.48
CA TYR A 147 -24.46 28.68 11.34
C TYR A 147 -23.49 28.83 12.51
N LEU A 148 -22.95 27.71 12.99
CA LEU A 148 -21.83 27.67 13.92
C LEU A 148 -20.76 26.75 13.35
N PHE A 149 -19.58 27.29 13.03
CA PHE A 149 -18.41 26.50 12.68
C PHE A 149 -17.51 26.31 13.89
N LEU A 150 -16.98 25.11 14.06
CA LEU A 150 -16.22 24.72 15.25
C LEU A 150 -14.71 24.97 15.16
N GLY A 151 -14.17 25.27 13.98
CA GLY A 151 -12.74 25.55 13.79
C GLY A 151 -12.15 24.82 12.58
N ASP A 152 -10.83 24.87 12.46
CA ASP A 152 -10.03 24.18 11.45
C ASP A 152 -10.49 24.48 10.01
N TYR A 153 -10.43 25.76 9.67
CA TYR A 153 -10.73 26.29 8.34
C TYR A 153 -9.58 26.05 7.35
N VAL A 154 -8.36 25.94 7.88
CA VAL A 154 -7.10 26.00 7.12
C VAL A 154 -6.26 24.72 7.25
N ASP A 155 -5.16 24.71 6.48
CA ASP A 155 -4.19 23.64 6.32
C ASP A 155 -4.76 22.38 5.68
N ARG A 156 -3.85 21.50 5.28
CA ARG A 156 -4.10 20.19 4.66
C ARG A 156 -4.62 20.32 3.23
N GLY A 157 -5.81 20.91 3.03
CA GLY A 157 -6.33 21.28 1.71
C GLY A 157 -5.67 22.54 1.15
N TYR A 158 -5.71 22.68 -0.18
CA TYR A 158 -5.02 23.75 -0.92
C TYR A 158 -5.88 24.96 -1.26
N PHE A 159 -7.07 25.08 -0.68
CA PHE A 159 -7.98 26.22 -0.85
C PHE A 159 -8.36 26.86 0.49
N SER A 160 -7.41 26.91 1.43
CA SER A 160 -7.62 27.44 2.77
C SER A 160 -7.88 28.95 2.75
N ILE A 161 -7.19 29.72 1.90
CA ILE A 161 -7.39 31.17 1.85
C ILE A 161 -8.76 31.52 1.25
N GLU A 162 -9.26 30.74 0.30
CA GLU A 162 -10.61 30.89 -0.24
C GLU A 162 -11.67 30.58 0.83
N CYS A 163 -11.48 29.54 1.64
CA CYS A 163 -12.34 29.25 2.80
C CYS A 163 -12.38 30.44 3.78
N VAL A 164 -11.22 30.96 4.18
CA VAL A 164 -11.11 32.12 5.08
C VAL A 164 -11.79 33.35 4.47
N LEU A 165 -11.43 33.75 3.25
CA LEU A 165 -12.00 34.94 2.64
C LEU A 165 -13.51 34.84 2.45
N TYR A 166 -14.03 33.66 2.11
CA TYR A 166 -15.46 33.46 1.94
C TYR A 166 -16.22 33.42 3.27
N LEU A 167 -15.73 32.68 4.28
CA LEU A 167 -16.35 32.64 5.61
C LEU A 167 -16.31 34.00 6.31
N TRP A 168 -15.22 34.77 6.18
CA TRP A 168 -15.13 36.13 6.72
C TRP A 168 -16.06 37.09 5.99
N SER A 169 -16.22 36.94 4.66
CA SER A 169 -17.22 37.70 3.91
C SER A 169 -18.63 37.40 4.42
N LEU A 170 -18.95 36.13 4.67
CA LEU A 170 -20.23 35.74 5.26
C LEU A 170 -20.38 36.28 6.69
N LYS A 171 -19.32 36.29 7.50
CA LYS A 171 -19.35 36.87 8.86
C LYS A 171 -19.64 38.38 8.83
N ILE A 172 -19.12 39.12 7.84
CA ILE A 172 -19.43 40.54 7.62
C ILE A 172 -20.91 40.73 7.24
N TRP A 173 -21.47 39.84 6.42
CA TRP A 173 -22.88 39.91 6.03
C TRP A 173 -23.83 39.54 7.16
N TYR A 174 -23.48 38.49 7.90
CA TYR A 174 -24.35 37.77 8.83
C TYR A 174 -23.74 37.68 10.24
N PRO A 175 -23.32 38.80 10.86
CA PRO A 175 -22.57 38.77 12.12
C PRO A 175 -23.34 38.15 13.28
N ASN A 176 -24.67 38.21 13.25
CA ASN A 176 -25.58 37.74 14.30
C ASN A 176 -26.27 36.41 13.98
N THR A 177 -25.92 35.77 12.86
CA THR A 177 -26.48 34.47 12.45
C THR A 177 -25.43 33.48 11.98
N LEU A 178 -24.19 33.90 11.69
CA LEU A 178 -23.06 33.02 11.41
C LEU A 178 -21.93 33.28 12.40
N TRP A 179 -21.49 32.23 13.08
CA TRP A 179 -20.44 32.25 14.08
C TRP A 179 -19.31 31.30 13.73
N LEU A 180 -18.09 31.71 14.07
CA LEU A 180 -16.85 31.01 13.78
C LEU A 180 -16.10 30.83 15.09
N LEU A 181 -15.83 29.58 15.50
CA LEU A 181 -14.94 29.29 16.61
C LEU A 181 -13.51 29.08 16.13
N ARG A 182 -12.56 29.09 17.08
CA ARG A 182 -11.17 28.78 16.84
C ARG A 182 -10.95 27.27 16.92
N GLY A 183 -10.30 26.69 15.92
CA GLY A 183 -9.72 25.35 15.98
C GLY A 183 -8.23 25.39 16.34
N ASN A 184 -7.59 24.22 16.38
CA ASN A 184 -6.16 24.14 16.68
C ASN A 184 -5.29 24.61 15.51
N HIS A 185 -5.78 24.50 14.27
CA HIS A 185 -5.06 24.96 13.07
C HIS A 185 -5.05 26.48 12.91
N GLU A 186 -5.93 27.23 13.59
CA GLU A 186 -5.93 28.70 13.56
C GLU A 186 -4.84 29.31 14.47
N CYS A 187 -3.58 28.89 14.27
CA CYS A 187 -2.40 29.41 14.96
C CYS A 187 -1.14 29.37 14.09
N ARG A 188 -0.19 30.25 14.41
CA ARG A 188 1.06 30.37 13.65
C ARG A 188 1.86 29.09 13.59
N HIS A 189 1.84 28.32 14.69
CA HIS A 189 2.64 27.12 14.85
C HIS A 189 2.26 26.04 13.83
N LEU A 190 0.96 25.80 13.64
CA LEU A 190 0.48 24.79 12.69
C LEU A 190 0.56 25.30 11.25
N THR A 191 0.14 26.54 11.00
CA THR A 191 0.08 27.08 9.63
C THR A 191 1.45 27.32 8.99
N ASP A 192 2.50 27.49 9.80
CA ASP A 192 3.90 27.56 9.35
C ASP A 192 4.50 26.16 9.11
N TYR A 193 4.08 25.16 9.89
CA TYR A 193 4.53 23.78 9.71
C TYR A 193 3.88 23.10 8.50
N PHE A 194 2.58 23.31 8.31
CA PHE A 194 1.80 22.80 7.19
C PHE A 194 1.86 23.75 5.99
N THR A 195 0.72 24.08 5.38
CA THR A 195 0.67 24.62 4.02
C THR A 195 0.05 26.00 3.95
N PHE A 196 -0.69 26.47 4.96
CA PHE A 196 -1.42 27.73 4.85
C PHE A 196 -0.53 28.97 4.72
N LYS A 197 0.62 29.04 5.42
CA LYS A 197 1.55 30.15 5.24
C LYS A 197 2.14 30.18 3.83
N LEU A 198 2.46 28.99 3.31
CA LEU A 198 2.97 28.84 1.94
C LEU A 198 1.89 29.23 0.92
N GLU A 199 0.65 28.80 1.13
CA GLU A 199 -0.51 29.15 0.31
C GLU A 199 -0.70 30.67 0.23
N CYS A 200 -0.67 31.36 1.38
CA CYS A 200 -0.79 32.81 1.43
C CYS A 200 0.34 33.50 0.65
N LYS A 201 1.60 33.04 0.80
CA LYS A 201 2.75 33.59 0.07
C LYS A 201 2.68 33.33 -1.43
N HIS A 202 2.11 32.20 -1.84
CA HIS A 202 1.98 31.82 -3.25
C HIS A 202 0.81 32.55 -3.95
N LYS A 203 -0.35 32.65 -3.28
CA LYS A 203 -1.56 33.24 -3.86
C LYS A 203 -1.64 34.76 -3.66
N TYR A 204 -1.11 35.26 -2.54
CA TYR A 204 -1.17 36.66 -2.14
C TYR A 204 0.19 37.14 -1.63
N SER A 205 0.35 37.30 -0.31
CA SER A 205 1.55 37.81 0.32
C SER A 205 1.66 37.33 1.77
N GLU A 206 2.83 37.55 2.36
CA GLU A 206 3.04 37.33 3.80
C GLU A 206 2.23 38.33 4.66
N ALA A 207 1.90 39.52 4.13
CA ALA A 207 1.05 40.48 4.84
C ALA A 207 -0.39 39.98 5.01
N VAL A 208 -0.91 39.24 4.01
CA VAL A 208 -2.22 38.56 4.13
C VAL A 208 -2.17 37.47 5.20
N TYR A 209 -1.10 36.67 5.23
CA TYR A 209 -0.90 35.66 6.28
C TYR A 209 -0.89 36.28 7.68
N GLU A 210 -0.11 37.33 7.90
CA GLU A 210 -0.04 38.03 9.18
C GLU A 210 -1.39 38.60 9.60
N ALA A 211 -2.17 39.16 8.66
CA ALA A 211 -3.52 39.61 8.93
C ALA A 211 -4.47 38.46 9.32
N CYS A 212 -4.33 37.28 8.71
CA CYS A 212 -5.07 36.08 9.11
C CYS A 212 -4.71 35.66 10.53
N MET A 213 -3.43 35.67 10.91
CA MET A 213 -2.99 35.30 12.27
C MET A 213 -3.59 36.22 13.35
N ASP A 214 -3.59 37.52 13.09
CA ASP A 214 -4.24 38.50 13.96
C ASP A 214 -5.76 38.28 14.05
N SER A 215 -6.38 37.85 12.95
CA SER A 215 -7.80 37.49 12.90
C SER A 215 -8.11 36.22 13.66
N PHE A 216 -7.26 35.20 13.54
CA PHE A 216 -7.39 33.93 14.23
C PHE A 216 -7.29 34.08 15.75
N CYS A 217 -6.45 35.00 16.24
CA CYS A 217 -6.42 35.37 17.65
C CYS A 217 -7.72 36.01 18.15
N ALA A 218 -8.57 36.54 17.26
CA ALA A 218 -9.85 37.13 17.63
C ALA A 218 -11.01 36.12 17.69
N LEU A 219 -10.86 34.93 17.10
CA LEU A 219 -11.90 33.90 17.08
C LEU A 219 -12.32 33.48 18.49
N PRO A 220 -13.63 33.46 18.81
CA PRO A 220 -14.16 32.86 20.03
C PRO A 220 -13.72 31.40 20.22
N LEU A 221 -13.64 30.95 21.48
CA LEU A 221 -13.13 29.61 21.83
C LEU A 221 -14.25 28.59 22.03
N ALA A 222 -15.46 29.03 22.38
CA ALA A 222 -16.57 28.16 22.71
C ALA A 222 -17.91 28.81 22.36
N ALA A 223 -18.96 28.01 22.34
CA ALA A 223 -20.33 28.49 22.28
C ALA A 223 -21.26 27.66 23.16
N VAL A 224 -22.26 28.29 23.76
CA VAL A 224 -23.38 27.62 24.40
C VAL A 224 -24.59 27.74 23.50
N MET A 225 -24.97 26.63 22.88
CA MET A 225 -26.06 26.54 21.92
C MET A 225 -27.35 26.11 22.62
N ASN A 226 -28.42 26.88 22.41
CA ASN A 226 -29.75 26.69 22.98
C ASN A 226 -29.78 26.47 24.51
N LYS A 227 -28.78 27.02 25.24
CA LYS A 227 -28.55 26.80 26.68
C LYS A 227 -28.43 25.33 27.08
N GLN A 228 -28.14 24.45 26.12
CA GLN A 228 -28.17 23.00 26.29
C GLN A 228 -26.84 22.36 25.89
N PHE A 229 -26.14 22.91 24.92
CA PHE A 229 -24.95 22.29 24.33
C PHE A 229 -23.74 23.17 24.51
N LEU A 230 -22.65 22.62 25.05
CA LEU A 230 -21.34 23.26 24.93
C LEU A 230 -20.74 22.84 23.59
N CYS A 231 -20.44 23.82 22.75
CA CYS A 231 -19.79 23.64 21.46
C CYS A 231 -18.35 24.16 21.53
N ILE A 232 -17.38 23.30 21.26
CA ILE A 232 -15.94 23.59 21.29
C ILE A 232 -15.23 22.79 20.20
N HIS A 233 -14.00 23.16 19.83
CA HIS A 233 -13.27 22.41 18.80
C HIS A 233 -12.78 21.04 19.30
N GLY A 234 -11.91 21.06 20.30
CA GLY A 234 -11.27 19.89 20.90
C GLY A 234 -12.15 19.25 21.97
N GLY A 235 -11.97 19.62 23.23
CA GLY A 235 -12.58 18.89 24.35
C GLY A 235 -12.43 19.55 25.71
N LEU A 236 -12.69 18.76 26.76
CA LEU A 236 -12.62 19.24 28.15
C LEU A 236 -11.18 19.38 28.65
N SER A 237 -11.02 20.20 29.69
CA SER A 237 -9.76 20.41 30.40
C SER A 237 -9.89 20.03 31.87
N PRO A 238 -8.82 19.55 32.54
CA PRO A 238 -8.79 19.47 34.00
C PRO A 238 -8.99 20.84 34.68
N GLU A 239 -8.70 21.95 34.00
CA GLU A 239 -8.91 23.32 34.48
C GLU A 239 -10.31 23.87 34.14
N LEU A 240 -11.13 23.11 33.38
CA LEU A 240 -12.49 23.50 32.99
C LEU A 240 -13.52 22.87 33.93
N HIS A 241 -14.00 23.67 34.88
CA HIS A 241 -14.99 23.21 35.86
C HIS A 241 -16.37 23.80 35.63
N THR A 242 -16.44 25.04 35.17
CA THR A 242 -17.65 25.81 34.93
C THR A 242 -17.56 26.60 33.64
N LEU A 243 -18.71 27.03 33.10
CA LEU A 243 -18.75 27.90 31.92
C LEU A 243 -18.09 29.27 32.14
N ASP A 244 -17.98 29.74 33.39
CA ASP A 244 -17.32 31.01 33.70
C ASP A 244 -15.79 30.92 33.54
N ASP A 245 -15.21 29.73 33.65
CA ASP A 245 -13.77 29.54 33.41
C ASP A 245 -13.39 29.93 31.97
N LEU A 246 -14.26 29.59 30.99
CA LEU A 246 -14.11 29.97 29.57
C LEU A 246 -14.14 31.49 29.35
N LYS A 247 -14.93 32.21 30.14
CA LYS A 247 -15.07 33.67 30.02
C LYS A 247 -13.83 34.40 30.54
N SER A 248 -13.04 33.76 31.40
CA SER A 248 -11.85 34.37 32.02
C SER A 248 -10.59 34.32 31.16
N ILE A 249 -10.58 33.52 30.09
CA ILE A 249 -9.41 33.31 29.23
C ILE A 249 -9.06 34.58 28.46
N ASP A 250 -7.79 34.99 28.44
CA ASP A 250 -7.32 35.92 27.40
C ASP A 250 -7.06 35.15 26.11
N ARG A 251 -7.98 35.26 25.14
CA ARG A 251 -7.90 34.54 23.86
C ARG A 251 -7.08 35.25 22.78
N PHE A 252 -6.78 36.56 22.95
CA PHE A 252 -6.16 37.42 21.93
C PHE A 252 -4.66 37.23 21.82
N ARG A 253 -4.25 35.98 21.66
CA ARG A 253 -2.86 35.52 21.64
C ARG A 253 -2.76 34.19 20.89
N GLU A 254 -1.54 33.77 20.60
CA GLU A 254 -1.29 32.41 20.15
C GLU A 254 -1.68 31.39 21.24
N PRO A 255 -2.27 30.24 20.87
CA PRO A 255 -2.58 29.18 21.83
C PRO A 255 -1.29 28.74 22.54
N PRO A 256 -1.31 28.62 23.88
CA PRO A 256 -0.17 28.10 24.62
C PRO A 256 -0.02 26.59 24.37
N THR A 257 1.15 26.02 24.69
CA THR A 257 1.37 24.56 24.60
C THR A 257 0.66 23.76 25.70
N HIS A 258 0.25 24.42 26.79
CA HIS A 258 -0.44 23.82 27.94
C HIS A 258 -1.49 24.77 28.53
N GLY A 259 -2.40 24.22 29.34
CA GLY A 259 -3.43 24.96 30.08
C GLY A 259 -4.76 25.02 29.35
N LEU A 260 -5.77 25.59 30.00
CA LEU A 260 -7.16 25.57 29.54
C LEU A 260 -7.39 25.92 28.05
N MET A 261 -6.74 26.98 27.54
CA MET A 261 -6.88 27.38 26.13
C MET A 261 -6.29 26.34 25.15
N CYS A 262 -5.20 25.66 25.53
CA CYS A 262 -4.67 24.55 24.73
C CYS A 262 -5.67 23.40 24.71
N ASP A 263 -6.18 23.03 25.89
CA ASP A 263 -7.03 21.86 26.04
C ASP A 263 -8.37 21.98 25.30
N ILE A 264 -8.99 23.16 25.30
CA ILE A 264 -10.23 23.43 24.54
C ILE A 264 -10.05 23.16 23.05
N LEU A 265 -8.84 23.38 22.52
CA LEU A 265 -8.53 23.22 21.10
C LEU A 265 -7.98 21.81 20.77
N TRP A 266 -7.37 21.10 21.73
CA TRP A 266 -6.58 19.88 21.47
C TRP A 266 -7.04 18.63 22.22
N ALA A 267 -7.94 18.74 23.19
CA ALA A 267 -8.38 17.57 23.95
C ALA A 267 -9.28 16.65 23.12
N ASP A 268 -9.15 15.35 23.33
CA ASP A 268 -9.93 14.32 22.64
C ASP A 268 -10.66 13.44 23.66
N PRO A 269 -11.81 12.84 23.31
CA PRO A 269 -12.37 11.76 24.11
C PRO A 269 -11.44 10.54 24.08
N LEU A 270 -11.41 9.76 25.16
CA LEU A 270 -10.69 8.48 25.18
C LEU A 270 -11.12 7.56 24.00
N GLU A 271 -10.20 6.75 23.48
CA GLU A 271 -10.53 5.79 22.42
C GLU A 271 -11.65 4.82 22.85
N GLU A 272 -11.60 4.37 24.11
CA GLU A 272 -12.60 3.52 24.77
C GLU A 272 -13.68 4.35 25.53
N PHE A 273 -13.97 5.59 25.11
CA PHE A 273 -14.91 6.49 25.81
C PHE A 273 -16.27 5.84 26.07
N GLY A 274 -16.67 5.81 27.34
CA GLY A 274 -17.88 5.15 27.84
C GLY A 274 -17.69 3.67 28.19
N GLN A 275 -16.53 3.06 27.95
CA GLN A 275 -16.20 1.68 28.33
C GLN A 275 -14.88 1.62 29.11
N GLU A 276 -14.54 2.71 29.80
CA GLU A 276 -13.25 2.87 30.46
C GLU A 276 -13.05 1.86 31.59
N LYS A 277 -11.80 1.37 31.72
CA LYS A 277 -11.37 0.47 32.82
C LYS A 277 -10.95 1.24 34.07
N THR A 278 -10.42 2.44 33.90
CA THR A 278 -10.03 3.33 35.01
C THR A 278 -11.03 4.48 35.13
N ASN A 279 -11.19 5.02 36.34
CA ASN A 279 -12.09 6.15 36.62
C ASN A 279 -11.36 7.50 36.51
N ASP A 280 -10.21 7.54 35.83
CA ASP A 280 -9.46 8.78 35.67
C ASP A 280 -10.23 9.74 34.76
N PHE A 281 -10.34 11.00 35.17
CA PHE A 281 -11.08 12.00 34.40
C PHE A 281 -10.31 12.45 33.17
N PHE A 282 -8.99 12.61 33.33
CA PHE A 282 -8.08 13.10 32.32
C PHE A 282 -6.80 12.26 32.29
N VAL A 283 -6.38 11.86 31.10
CA VAL A 283 -5.13 11.13 30.84
C VAL A 283 -4.36 11.89 29.78
N HIS A 284 -3.04 11.91 29.82
CA HIS A 284 -2.27 12.65 28.80
C HIS A 284 -2.56 12.14 27.37
N ASN A 285 -2.78 13.07 26.44
CA ASN A 285 -3.08 12.74 25.05
C ASN A 285 -1.80 12.46 24.25
N HIS A 286 -1.40 11.18 24.24
CA HIS A 286 -0.24 10.70 23.48
C HIS A 286 -0.44 10.66 21.97
N VAL A 287 -1.69 10.78 21.48
CA VAL A 287 -1.97 10.91 20.04
C VAL A 287 -1.59 12.30 19.58
N ARG A 288 -1.98 13.34 20.31
CA ARG A 288 -1.65 14.75 20.00
C ARG A 288 -0.28 15.19 20.48
N GLY A 289 0.27 14.55 21.52
CA GLY A 289 1.54 14.93 22.16
C GLY A 289 1.42 16.16 23.08
N CYS A 290 0.22 16.71 23.25
CA CYS A 290 -0.13 17.79 24.16
C CYS A 290 -1.58 17.59 24.63
N SER A 291 -2.07 18.39 25.59
CA SER A 291 -3.43 18.25 26.13
C SER A 291 -3.73 16.86 26.73
N TYR A 292 -5.01 16.52 26.87
CA TYR A 292 -5.54 15.36 27.58
C TYR A 292 -6.59 14.62 26.76
N PHE A 293 -6.66 13.31 26.97
CA PHE A 293 -7.86 12.53 26.76
C PHE A 293 -8.80 12.72 27.93
N PHE A 294 -10.06 13.06 27.67
CA PHE A 294 -11.10 13.13 28.71
C PHE A 294 -12.02 11.91 28.65
N SER A 295 -12.46 11.43 29.81
CA SER A 295 -13.29 10.24 29.94
C SER A 295 -14.79 10.54 30.01
N TYR A 296 -15.62 9.53 29.81
CA TYR A 296 -17.08 9.63 29.98
C TYR A 296 -17.49 10.10 31.37
N PRO A 297 -16.89 9.63 32.48
CA PRO A 297 -17.11 10.22 33.80
C PRO A 297 -16.80 11.72 33.87
N ALA A 298 -15.71 12.19 33.26
CA ALA A 298 -15.37 13.61 33.22
C ALA A 298 -16.43 14.44 32.47
N ALA A 299 -16.87 13.94 31.31
CA ALA A 299 -17.94 14.56 30.53
C ALA A 299 -19.26 14.62 31.31
N CYS A 300 -19.69 13.53 31.93
CA CYS A 300 -20.90 13.51 32.75
C CYS A 300 -20.81 14.47 33.94
N ALA A 301 -19.69 14.49 34.67
CA ALA A 301 -19.50 15.39 35.80
C ALA A 301 -19.58 16.86 35.38
N PHE A 302 -18.97 17.21 34.24
CA PHE A 302 -19.03 18.57 33.69
C PHE A 302 -20.46 18.95 33.26
N LEU A 303 -21.15 18.07 32.54
CA LEU A 303 -22.52 18.29 32.06
C LEU A 303 -23.51 18.48 33.22
N GLU A 304 -23.44 17.64 34.25
CA GLU A 304 -24.31 17.74 35.43
C GLU A 304 -24.03 19.04 36.20
N LYS A 305 -22.75 19.39 36.39
CA LYS A 305 -22.35 20.60 37.12
C LYS A 305 -22.81 21.89 36.42
N ASN A 306 -22.81 21.90 35.10
CA ASN A 306 -23.16 23.08 34.30
C ASN A 306 -24.60 23.05 33.75
N ASN A 307 -25.40 22.06 34.14
CA ASN A 307 -26.77 21.86 33.66
C ASN A 307 -26.88 21.86 32.13
N LEU A 308 -25.96 21.14 31.47
CA LEU A 308 -25.91 20.97 30.03
C LEU A 308 -26.34 19.56 29.63
N LEU A 309 -26.82 19.42 28.40
CA LEU A 309 -27.29 18.17 27.83
C LEU A 309 -26.16 17.35 27.18
N SER A 310 -25.26 18.01 26.45
CA SER A 310 -24.18 17.35 25.70
C SER A 310 -23.07 18.32 25.30
N ILE A 311 -21.91 17.78 24.93
CA ILE A 311 -20.78 18.50 24.33
C ILE A 311 -20.74 18.19 22.83
N ILE A 312 -20.76 19.21 21.98
CA ILE A 312 -20.59 19.11 20.52
C ILE A 312 -19.18 19.57 20.18
N ARG A 313 -18.43 18.74 19.45
CA ARG A 313 -17.04 19.02 19.08
C ARG A 313 -16.66 18.55 17.68
N ALA A 314 -15.45 18.87 17.22
CA ALA A 314 -14.97 18.56 15.87
C ALA A 314 -13.64 17.77 15.88
N HIS A 315 -12.53 18.27 15.31
CA HIS A 315 -11.11 17.90 15.53
C HIS A 315 -10.64 16.45 15.23
N GLU A 316 -11.51 15.44 15.21
CA GLU A 316 -11.17 14.06 14.84
C GLU A 316 -11.97 13.61 13.62
N ALA A 317 -11.28 13.24 12.54
CA ALA A 317 -11.88 12.67 11.35
C ALA A 317 -12.76 11.45 11.67
N GLN A 318 -13.95 11.39 11.05
CA GLN A 318 -14.91 10.29 11.21
C GLN A 318 -15.31 9.76 9.84
N ASP A 319 -15.34 8.43 9.66
CA ASP A 319 -15.74 7.80 8.40
C ASP A 319 -17.16 8.20 7.96
N ALA A 320 -18.09 8.27 8.91
CA ALA A 320 -19.46 8.73 8.67
C ALA A 320 -19.60 10.27 8.69
N GLY A 321 -18.53 11.03 8.92
CA GLY A 321 -18.57 12.48 9.14
C GLY A 321 -19.12 12.89 10.51
N TYR A 322 -19.51 11.94 11.37
CA TYR A 322 -19.93 12.20 12.74
C TYR A 322 -19.74 10.98 13.63
N ARG A 323 -19.72 11.19 14.95
CA ARG A 323 -19.77 10.13 15.95
C ARG A 323 -20.60 10.54 17.15
N MET A 324 -21.55 9.69 17.53
CA MET A 324 -22.36 9.84 18.74
C MET A 324 -21.78 8.95 19.84
N TYR A 325 -21.34 9.55 20.95
CA TYR A 325 -20.74 8.81 22.07
C TYR A 325 -21.82 8.31 23.04
N ARG A 326 -21.37 7.58 24.07
CA ARG A 326 -22.24 6.98 25.10
C ARG A 326 -23.24 7.99 25.66
N LYS A 327 -24.49 7.57 25.78
CA LYS A 327 -25.58 8.36 26.35
C LYS A 327 -25.40 8.56 27.86
N THR A 328 -25.71 9.75 28.35
CA THR A 328 -25.77 10.03 29.78
C THR A 328 -26.86 9.17 30.44
N ARG A 329 -26.68 8.81 31.72
CA ARG A 329 -27.68 8.04 32.47
C ARG A 329 -28.90 8.88 32.85
N THR A 330 -28.70 10.18 33.05
CA THR A 330 -29.71 11.12 33.54
C THR A 330 -30.68 11.55 32.45
N THR A 331 -30.18 11.89 31.25
CA THR A 331 -31.02 12.43 30.16
C THR A 331 -31.26 11.44 29.03
N GLY A 332 -30.49 10.35 28.95
CA GLY A 332 -30.56 9.39 27.82
C GLY A 332 -30.08 9.97 26.49
N PHE A 333 -29.45 11.14 26.51
CA PHE A 333 -28.91 11.84 25.34
C PHE A 333 -27.40 11.58 25.21
N PRO A 334 -26.80 11.51 24.00
CA PRO A 334 -25.36 11.38 23.82
C PRO A 334 -24.59 12.40 24.65
N SER A 335 -23.62 11.96 25.45
CA SER A 335 -22.83 12.88 26.30
C SER A 335 -21.89 13.77 25.48
N VAL A 336 -21.32 13.22 24.41
CA VAL A 336 -20.41 13.90 23.48
C VAL A 336 -20.82 13.55 22.04
N MET A 337 -20.62 14.50 21.13
CA MET A 337 -20.85 14.33 19.71
C MET A 337 -19.69 14.94 18.93
N THR A 338 -19.05 14.14 18.07
CA THR A 338 -18.05 14.63 17.12
C THR A 338 -18.71 14.87 15.77
N ILE A 339 -18.50 16.04 15.18
CA ILE A 339 -18.96 16.40 13.84
C ILE A 339 -17.75 16.76 12.98
N PHE A 340 -17.67 16.22 11.77
CA PHE A 340 -16.54 16.40 10.86
C PHE A 340 -17.05 16.73 9.47
N SER A 341 -16.61 17.86 8.91
CA SER A 341 -17.25 18.45 7.73
C SER A 341 -16.37 18.47 6.47
N ALA A 342 -15.23 17.77 6.49
CA ALA A 342 -14.34 17.58 5.33
C ALA A 342 -14.51 16.16 4.74
N PRO A 343 -15.24 15.97 3.63
CA PRO A 343 -15.44 14.66 3.01
C PRO A 343 -14.22 14.26 2.18
N ASN A 344 -13.95 12.96 2.05
CA ASN A 344 -12.74 12.42 1.42
C ASN A 344 -11.48 13.19 1.84
N TYR A 345 -11.30 13.33 3.15
CA TYR A 345 -10.23 14.12 3.74
C TYR A 345 -8.87 13.71 3.17
N LEU A 346 -8.04 14.71 2.83
CA LEU A 346 -6.74 14.54 2.15
C LEU A 346 -6.79 13.81 0.79
N ASP A 347 -7.96 13.73 0.14
CA ASP A 347 -8.20 12.96 -1.07
C ASP A 347 -7.98 11.44 -0.96
N VAL A 348 -7.82 10.92 0.27
CA VAL A 348 -7.41 9.54 0.54
C VAL A 348 -8.32 8.84 1.54
N TYR A 349 -8.84 9.53 2.55
CA TYR A 349 -9.63 8.89 3.62
C TYR A 349 -10.96 8.31 3.14
N ASN A 350 -11.52 8.81 2.02
CA ASN A 350 -12.79 8.41 1.44
C ASN A 350 -13.99 8.45 2.43
N ASN A 351 -13.87 9.24 3.49
CA ASN A 351 -14.93 9.43 4.48
C ASN A 351 -16.06 10.32 3.94
N LYS A 352 -17.23 10.21 4.55
CA LYS A 352 -18.30 11.21 4.41
C LYS A 352 -18.02 12.40 5.32
N ALA A 353 -18.62 13.53 5.00
CA ALA A 353 -18.77 14.66 5.90
C ALA A 353 -20.19 14.74 6.44
N ALA A 354 -20.38 15.44 7.55
CA ALA A 354 -21.69 15.75 8.07
C ALA A 354 -21.79 17.16 8.64
N VAL A 355 -23.03 17.68 8.70
CA VAL A 355 -23.42 18.83 9.51
C VAL A 355 -24.58 18.46 10.43
N LEU A 356 -24.65 19.09 11.59
CA LEU A 356 -25.70 18.87 12.58
C LEU A 356 -26.71 20.01 12.47
N LYS A 357 -27.93 19.70 12.02
CA LYS A 357 -29.05 20.65 11.99
C LYS A 357 -29.93 20.44 13.21
N TYR A 358 -29.98 21.42 14.10
CA TYR A 358 -30.82 21.40 15.29
C TYR A 358 -31.99 22.37 15.11
N GLU A 359 -33.20 21.83 15.01
CA GLU A 359 -34.44 22.59 14.78
C GLU A 359 -35.63 21.83 15.37
N ASN A 360 -36.63 22.53 15.92
CA ASN A 360 -37.83 21.94 16.50
C ASN A 360 -37.54 20.85 17.56
N ASN A 361 -36.51 21.05 18.37
CA ASN A 361 -35.99 20.07 19.35
C ASN A 361 -35.53 18.74 18.74
N VAL A 362 -35.34 18.67 17.42
CA VAL A 362 -34.83 17.51 16.70
C VAL A 362 -33.43 17.80 16.21
N MET A 363 -32.53 16.85 16.47
CA MET A 363 -31.17 16.88 15.96
C MET A 363 -31.08 15.99 14.73
N ASN A 364 -30.86 16.60 13.57
CA ASN A 364 -30.77 15.91 12.29
C ASN A 364 -29.35 16.01 11.73
N ILE A 365 -28.75 14.86 11.45
CA ILE A 365 -27.40 14.79 10.89
C ILE A 365 -27.52 14.67 9.37
N ARG A 366 -27.00 15.66 8.65
CA ARG A 366 -26.99 15.66 7.19
C ARG A 366 -25.59 15.32 6.70
N GLN A 367 -25.45 14.11 6.15
CA GLN A 367 -24.21 13.66 5.54
C GLN A 367 -24.11 14.10 4.08
N PHE A 368 -22.89 14.33 3.60
CA PHE A 368 -22.59 14.61 2.19
C PHE A 368 -21.22 14.03 1.79
N ASN A 369 -21.04 13.82 0.49
CA ASN A 369 -19.81 13.28 -0.09
C ASN A 369 -18.95 14.41 -0.68
N CYS A 370 -17.72 14.08 -1.09
CA CYS A 370 -16.79 15.03 -1.67
C CYS A 370 -17.22 15.52 -3.06
N THR A 371 -16.73 16.70 -3.40
CA THR A 371 -16.94 17.40 -4.66
C THR A 371 -15.60 17.49 -5.40
N PRO A 372 -15.57 17.30 -6.73
CA PRO A 372 -14.34 17.50 -7.49
C PRO A 372 -13.78 18.91 -7.29
N HIS A 373 -12.46 19.00 -7.13
CA HIS A 373 -11.73 20.26 -7.04
C HIS A 373 -10.53 20.27 -8.00
N PRO A 374 -10.00 21.44 -8.37
CA PRO A 374 -8.78 21.56 -9.16
C PRO A 374 -7.59 20.90 -8.47
N TYR A 375 -6.71 20.37 -9.30
CA TYR A 375 -5.48 19.73 -8.84
C TYR A 375 -4.37 20.77 -8.66
N TRP A 376 -3.67 20.69 -7.53
CA TRP A 376 -2.47 21.46 -7.25
C TRP A 376 -1.33 20.48 -6.94
N LEU A 377 -0.16 20.76 -7.51
CA LEU A 377 1.06 20.04 -7.13
C LEU A 377 1.38 20.29 -5.65
N PRO A 378 2.03 19.32 -4.97
CA PRO A 378 2.40 19.47 -3.58
C PRO A 378 3.12 20.79 -3.30
N ASN A 379 2.73 21.46 -2.21
CA ASN A 379 3.31 22.75 -1.80
C ASN A 379 3.22 23.88 -2.85
N PHE A 380 2.19 23.86 -3.71
CA PHE A 380 1.96 24.87 -4.76
C PHE A 380 3.14 25.04 -5.73
N MET A 381 3.89 23.97 -5.96
CA MET A 381 5.03 23.96 -6.87
C MET A 381 4.56 24.18 -8.32
N ASP A 382 5.26 25.03 -9.07
CA ASP A 382 4.99 25.20 -10.49
C ASP A 382 5.56 24.04 -11.31
N VAL A 383 4.98 23.83 -12.49
CA VAL A 383 5.34 22.71 -13.37
C VAL A 383 6.79 22.74 -13.85
N PHE A 384 7.43 23.92 -13.91
CA PHE A 384 8.85 24.00 -14.29
C PHE A 384 9.72 23.53 -13.14
N THR A 385 9.50 24.03 -11.93
CA THR A 385 10.23 23.59 -10.74
C THR A 385 10.11 22.08 -10.53
N TRP A 386 8.93 21.51 -10.80
CA TRP A 386 8.69 20.06 -10.72
C TRP A 386 9.41 19.27 -11.83
N SER A 387 9.34 19.71 -13.09
CA SER A 387 9.81 18.92 -14.24
C SER A 387 11.28 19.15 -14.62
N LEU A 388 11.85 20.32 -14.35
CA LEU A 388 13.19 20.70 -14.78
C LEU A 388 14.29 19.73 -14.28
N PRO A 389 14.25 19.22 -13.03
CA PRO A 389 15.18 18.18 -12.58
C PRO A 389 15.09 16.90 -13.43
N PHE A 390 13.88 16.50 -13.85
CA PHE A 390 13.66 15.31 -14.66
C PHE A 390 14.21 15.47 -16.06
N VAL A 391 13.92 16.62 -16.67
CA VAL A 391 14.45 16.97 -17.99
C VAL A 391 15.98 16.98 -17.94
N GLY A 392 16.59 17.57 -16.90
CA GLY A 392 18.03 17.58 -16.71
C GLY A 392 18.64 16.18 -16.61
N GLU A 393 18.03 15.29 -15.85
CA GLU A 393 18.44 13.88 -15.71
C GLU A 393 18.38 13.15 -17.06
N LYS A 394 17.23 13.19 -17.75
CA LYS A 394 17.05 12.44 -19.01
C LYS A 394 17.94 12.95 -20.14
N ILE A 395 18.18 14.26 -20.21
CA ILE A 395 19.16 14.83 -21.14
C ILE A 395 20.56 14.33 -20.80
N THR A 396 20.93 14.25 -19.52
CA THR A 396 22.23 13.72 -19.08
C THR A 396 22.38 12.24 -19.45
N ASP A 397 21.37 11.42 -19.16
CA ASP A 397 21.33 9.99 -19.51
C ASP A 397 21.49 9.79 -21.02
N MET A 398 20.77 10.56 -21.83
CA MET A 398 20.86 10.54 -23.27
C MET A 398 22.27 10.90 -23.76
N LEU A 399 22.89 11.94 -23.20
CA LEU A 399 24.25 12.34 -23.55
C LEU A 399 25.29 11.27 -23.17
N ILE A 400 25.13 10.61 -22.02
CA ILE A 400 25.99 9.51 -21.59
C ILE A 400 25.83 8.31 -22.53
N ALA A 401 24.59 7.97 -22.91
CA ALA A 401 24.31 6.88 -23.85
C ALA A 401 24.95 7.16 -25.23
N ILE A 402 24.83 8.39 -25.73
CA ILE A 402 25.48 8.82 -26.99
C ILE A 402 27.01 8.71 -26.87
N LEU A 403 27.61 9.18 -25.77
CA LEU A 403 29.06 9.10 -25.57
C LEU A 403 29.58 7.64 -25.46
N ASN A 404 28.75 6.73 -24.96
CA ASN A 404 29.08 5.31 -24.87
C ASN A 404 29.01 4.59 -26.23
N THR A 405 28.43 5.19 -27.27
CA THR A 405 28.44 4.63 -28.64
C THR A 405 29.75 4.85 -29.39
N CYS A 406 30.61 5.78 -28.94
CA CYS A 406 31.94 5.98 -29.54
C CYS A 406 32.89 4.85 -29.09
N SER A 407 33.42 4.09 -30.05
CA SER A 407 34.37 3.01 -29.78
C SER A 407 35.75 3.55 -29.40
N LYS A 408 36.56 2.71 -28.78
CA LYS A 408 37.94 3.03 -28.41
C LYS A 408 38.78 3.33 -29.66
N GLU A 409 38.49 2.67 -30.77
CA GLU A 409 39.16 2.86 -32.06
C GLU A 409 38.82 4.22 -32.71
N GLU A 410 37.57 4.69 -32.71
CA GLU A 410 37.19 5.98 -33.33
C GLU A 410 37.74 7.21 -32.58
N LEU A 411 38.00 7.07 -31.27
CA LEU A 411 38.66 8.10 -30.46
C LEU A 411 40.18 8.13 -30.67
N GLU A 412 40.77 7.03 -31.17
CA GLU A 412 42.19 6.85 -31.44
C GLU A 412 42.55 7.09 -32.93
N GLU A 413 41.63 6.90 -33.88
CA GLU A 413 41.92 6.86 -35.33
C GLU A 413 41.99 8.21 -36.08
N GLU A 414 41.61 9.36 -35.50
CA GLU A 414 41.86 10.67 -36.12
C GLU A 414 43.15 11.34 -35.63
N THR A 415 44.26 10.60 -35.65
CA THR A 415 45.61 11.18 -35.59
C THR A 415 46.43 10.67 -36.77
N PRO A 416 46.75 11.50 -37.78
CA PRO A 416 47.71 11.10 -38.80
C PRO A 416 49.08 10.95 -38.14
N SER A 417 49.51 9.71 -37.98
CA SER A 417 50.80 9.33 -37.43
C SER A 417 51.95 10.00 -38.19
N SER A 418 52.67 10.90 -37.53
CA SER A 418 54.07 11.19 -37.87
C SER A 418 54.91 11.30 -36.60
N LEU A 419 55.55 10.18 -36.27
CA LEU A 419 56.89 10.01 -35.70
C LEU A 419 57.48 11.16 -34.85
N ALA A 420 57.53 10.99 -33.53
CA ALA A 420 58.77 10.97 -32.74
C ALA A 420 58.50 10.96 -31.22
N SER A 421 59.29 10.15 -30.53
CA SER A 421 59.40 9.98 -29.08
C SER A 421 59.83 11.24 -28.31
N GLY A 422 59.20 11.54 -27.16
CA GLY A 422 59.71 12.48 -26.14
C GLY A 422 58.76 12.64 -24.92
N PRO A 423 59.26 12.92 -23.69
CA PRO A 423 58.52 12.72 -22.44
C PRO A 423 57.70 13.94 -21.97
N SER A 424 56.57 13.66 -21.28
CA SER A 424 55.75 14.53 -20.41
C SER A 424 55.17 15.84 -20.99
N SER A 425 53.83 15.99 -20.99
CA SER A 425 53.12 17.20 -21.45
C SER A 425 52.83 18.22 -20.32
N PRO A 426 52.68 19.54 -20.60
CA PRO A 426 52.54 20.63 -19.62
C PRO A 426 51.07 20.97 -19.21
N PRO A 427 50.83 21.83 -18.19
CA PRO A 427 49.50 22.16 -17.66
C PRO A 427 48.63 23.07 -18.58
N LEU A 428 47.30 23.05 -18.36
CA LEU A 428 46.22 23.54 -19.24
C LEU A 428 46.27 25.03 -19.67
N SER A 429 47.12 25.86 -19.06
CA SER A 429 47.21 27.30 -19.32
C SER A 429 48.11 27.69 -20.49
N SER A 430 48.82 26.73 -21.09
CA SER A 430 49.77 26.96 -22.19
C SER A 430 49.26 26.54 -23.58
N LEU A 431 47.94 26.32 -23.73
CA LEU A 431 47.32 25.88 -24.99
C LEU A 431 46.45 26.98 -25.61
N ASP A 432 46.55 27.14 -26.93
CA ASP A 432 45.83 28.13 -27.72
C ASP A 432 44.29 27.89 -27.65
N PRO A 433 43.44 28.88 -27.32
CA PRO A 433 42.00 28.68 -27.10
C PRO A 433 41.24 28.11 -28.30
N ASP A 434 41.77 28.28 -29.51
CA ASP A 434 41.13 27.81 -30.75
C ASP A 434 41.56 26.41 -31.19
N SER A 435 42.55 25.82 -30.52
CA SER A 435 42.99 24.44 -30.73
C SER A 435 41.84 23.44 -30.51
N THR A 436 41.70 22.49 -31.43
CA THR A 436 40.75 21.37 -31.34
C THR A 436 40.94 20.56 -30.06
N GLU A 437 42.17 20.50 -29.55
CA GLU A 437 42.55 19.78 -28.33
C GLU A 437 42.10 20.52 -27.06
N PHE A 438 42.16 21.86 -27.06
CA PHE A 438 41.62 22.70 -25.99
C PHE A 438 40.09 22.61 -25.96
N LYS A 439 39.42 22.71 -27.12
CA LYS A 439 37.95 22.57 -27.24
C LYS A 439 37.48 21.18 -26.79
N ARG A 440 38.18 20.11 -27.18
CA ARG A 440 37.90 18.72 -26.74
C ARG A 440 38.07 18.56 -25.22
N ARG A 441 39.13 19.11 -24.61
CA ARG A 441 39.34 19.06 -23.14
C ARG A 441 38.34 19.93 -22.37
N ALA A 442 37.97 21.09 -22.89
CA ALA A 442 36.97 21.97 -22.30
C ALA A 442 35.57 21.33 -22.32
N ILE A 443 35.19 20.69 -23.43
CA ILE A 443 33.94 19.92 -23.55
C ILE A 443 33.96 18.73 -22.57
N LYS A 444 35.08 18.00 -22.49
CA LYS A 444 35.25 16.88 -21.54
C LYS A 444 35.11 17.32 -20.07
N ASN A 445 35.74 18.42 -19.68
CA ASN A 445 35.64 18.95 -18.31
C ASN A 445 34.24 19.49 -18.01
N LYS A 446 33.57 20.10 -19.00
CA LYS A 446 32.17 20.54 -18.87
C LYS A 446 31.22 19.37 -18.71
N ILE A 447 31.37 18.29 -19.48
CA ILE A 447 30.54 17.08 -19.36
C ILE A 447 30.74 16.40 -17.99
N LEU A 448 31.98 16.31 -17.51
CA LEU A 448 32.26 15.75 -16.17
C LEU A 448 31.71 16.62 -15.04
N ALA A 449 31.78 17.95 -15.18
CA ALA A 449 31.19 18.89 -14.22
C ALA A 449 29.65 18.81 -14.24
N ILE A 450 29.04 18.70 -15.43
CA ILE A 450 27.59 18.56 -15.61
C ILE A 450 27.11 17.21 -15.06
N GLY A 451 27.83 16.11 -15.29
CA GLY A 451 27.51 14.80 -14.71
C GLY A 451 27.57 14.79 -13.18
N ARG A 452 28.57 15.45 -12.59
CA ARG A 452 28.66 15.61 -11.12
C ARG A 452 27.54 16.47 -10.56
N LEU A 453 27.25 17.62 -11.19
CA LEU A 453 26.13 18.47 -10.80
C LEU A 453 24.79 17.73 -10.94
N SER A 454 24.58 16.99 -12.03
CA SER A 454 23.38 16.19 -12.28
C SER A 454 23.17 15.15 -11.18
N ARG A 455 24.23 14.47 -10.72
CA ARG A 455 24.11 13.49 -9.62
C ARG A 455 23.83 14.13 -8.27
N VAL A 456 24.42 15.29 -7.99
CA VAL A 456 24.10 16.07 -6.78
C VAL A 456 22.65 16.54 -6.83
N PHE A 457 22.18 17.05 -7.97
CA PHE A 457 20.78 17.42 -8.16
C PHE A 457 19.82 16.23 -8.10
N GLN A 458 20.23 15.04 -8.56
CA GLN A 458 19.45 13.81 -8.44
C GLN A 458 19.30 13.39 -6.98
N VAL A 459 20.36 13.37 -6.18
CA VAL A 459 20.27 13.02 -4.76
C VAL A 459 19.48 14.08 -3.99
N LEU A 460 19.69 15.37 -4.29
CA LEU A 460 18.88 16.45 -3.70
C LEU A 460 17.41 16.36 -4.12
N ARG A 461 17.12 15.92 -5.34
CA ARG A 461 15.77 15.68 -5.84
C ARG A 461 15.14 14.48 -5.17
N GLU A 462 15.80 13.31 -5.17
CA GLU A 462 15.32 12.10 -4.49
C GLU A 462 15.06 12.36 -3.01
N GLU A 463 15.92 13.12 -2.34
CA GLU A 463 15.69 13.52 -0.95
C GLU A 463 14.60 14.59 -0.83
N SER A 464 14.45 15.53 -1.79
CA SER A 464 13.35 16.50 -1.78
C SER A 464 11.99 15.87 -2.09
N GLU A 465 11.94 14.89 -3.00
CA GLU A 465 10.77 14.09 -3.34
C GLU A 465 10.46 13.16 -2.19
N ARG A 466 11.46 12.49 -1.58
CA ARG A 466 11.26 11.76 -0.33
C ARG A 466 10.73 12.66 0.76
N VAL A 467 11.27 13.87 0.97
CA VAL A 467 10.82 14.82 2.00
C VAL A 467 9.43 15.40 1.69
N THR A 468 9.08 15.58 0.41
CA THR A 468 7.78 16.12 -0.01
C THR A 468 6.70 15.04 -0.03
N GLU A 469 7.01 13.82 -0.47
CA GLU A 469 6.19 12.62 -0.31
C GLU A 469 6.10 12.19 1.17
N LEU A 470 7.15 12.47 1.98
CA LEU A 470 7.11 12.32 3.43
C LEU A 470 6.14 13.30 4.07
N LYS A 471 6.14 14.57 3.63
CA LYS A 471 5.26 15.60 4.16
C LYS A 471 3.81 15.49 3.68
N THR A 472 3.59 15.00 2.47
CA THR A 472 2.23 14.89 1.90
C THR A 472 1.59 13.52 2.20
N ALA A 473 2.37 12.49 2.57
CA ALA A 473 1.84 11.12 2.71
C ALA A 473 2.47 10.20 3.77
N SER A 474 3.40 10.61 4.65
CA SER A 474 4.14 9.58 5.43
C SER A 474 3.76 9.38 6.89
N GLY A 475 3.13 8.23 7.08
CA GLY A 475 3.41 7.30 8.16
C GLY A 475 4.50 6.27 7.84
N GLY A 476 5.37 6.53 6.84
CA GLY A 476 6.63 5.80 6.67
C GLY A 476 6.63 4.63 5.68
N ARG A 477 7.05 4.93 4.44
CA ARG A 477 7.59 4.04 3.40
C ARG A 477 6.56 3.22 2.58
N LEU A 478 6.37 3.62 1.32
CA LEU A 478 5.70 2.82 0.28
C LEU A 478 6.63 1.71 -0.26
N PRO A 479 6.07 0.59 -0.76
CA PRO A 479 6.83 -0.46 -1.43
C PRO A 479 7.63 0.08 -2.63
N ALA A 480 8.84 -0.45 -2.85
CA ALA A 480 9.64 -0.08 -4.02
C ALA A 480 8.90 -0.51 -5.30
N GLY A 481 8.49 0.46 -6.13
CA GLY A 481 7.73 0.24 -7.37
C GLY A 481 6.46 1.09 -7.48
N THR A 482 5.90 1.55 -6.35
CA THR A 482 4.65 2.33 -6.33
C THR A 482 4.78 3.73 -6.94
N LEU A 483 5.98 4.33 -6.90
CA LEU A 483 6.27 5.64 -7.50
C LEU A 483 6.30 5.63 -9.03
N MET A 484 6.59 4.48 -9.66
CA MET A 484 6.52 4.35 -11.12
C MET A 484 5.07 4.40 -11.64
N LEU A 485 4.09 4.18 -10.77
CA LEU A 485 2.66 4.15 -11.12
C LEU A 485 1.95 5.50 -10.87
N GLY A 486 2.66 6.53 -10.40
CA GLY A 486 2.09 7.85 -10.12
C GLY A 486 1.02 7.84 -9.01
N ALA A 487 0.12 8.84 -9.03
CA ALA A 487 -0.94 8.99 -8.03
C ALA A 487 -1.90 7.78 -7.97
N GLU A 488 -2.03 7.03 -9.06
CA GLU A 488 -2.82 5.80 -9.16
C GLU A 488 -2.22 4.67 -8.29
N GLY A 489 -0.88 4.55 -8.23
CA GLY A 489 -0.21 3.54 -7.42
C GLY A 489 -0.39 3.75 -5.91
N ILE A 490 -0.50 5.00 -5.47
CA ILE A 490 -0.76 5.35 -4.05
C ILE A 490 -2.23 5.06 -3.70
N LYS A 491 -3.16 5.38 -4.61
CA LYS A 491 -4.59 5.03 -4.46
C LYS A 491 -4.84 3.52 -4.40
N GLN A 492 -3.99 2.72 -5.04
CA GLN A 492 -4.04 1.26 -4.96
C GLN A 492 -3.42 0.69 -3.67
N ALA A 493 -2.74 1.49 -2.85
CA ALA A 493 -2.11 1.02 -1.60
C ALA A 493 -2.92 1.34 -0.34
N ILE A 494 -3.81 2.36 -0.39
CA ILE A 494 -4.67 2.78 0.72
C ILE A 494 -6.12 2.52 0.33
N HIS A 495 -6.70 1.43 0.84
CA HIS A 495 -8.07 1.01 0.50
C HIS A 495 -9.11 1.33 1.58
N SER A 496 -8.69 1.70 2.80
CA SER A 496 -9.61 1.92 3.93
C SER A 496 -9.34 3.22 4.70
N PHE A 497 -10.39 3.74 5.34
CA PHE A 497 -10.33 4.89 6.25
C PHE A 497 -9.29 4.71 7.37
N GLU A 498 -9.20 3.51 7.94
CA GLU A 498 -8.24 3.22 9.03
C GLU A 498 -6.79 3.25 8.55
N ASP A 499 -6.53 2.81 7.32
CA ASP A 499 -5.19 2.85 6.75
C ASP A 499 -4.74 4.30 6.52
N ALA A 500 -5.63 5.12 5.95
CA ALA A 500 -5.40 6.55 5.80
C ALA A 500 -5.12 7.23 7.17
N ARG A 501 -5.95 6.92 8.18
CA ARG A 501 -5.79 7.44 9.54
C ARG A 501 -4.46 7.04 10.19
N LYS A 502 -4.01 5.79 10.01
CA LYS A 502 -2.72 5.32 10.56
C LYS A 502 -1.54 6.03 9.92
N VAL A 503 -1.60 6.23 8.59
CA VAL A 503 -0.55 6.95 7.84
C VAL A 503 -0.49 8.41 8.27
N ASP A 504 -1.63 9.02 8.59
CA ASP A 504 -1.73 10.44 8.91
C ASP A 504 -1.54 10.77 10.40
N LEU A 505 -1.46 9.77 11.28
CA LEU A 505 -1.39 9.93 12.73
C LEU A 505 -0.25 10.86 13.20
N GLN A 506 0.85 10.96 12.44
CA GLN A 506 1.95 11.88 12.76
C GLN A 506 1.59 13.34 12.53
N ASN A 507 0.75 13.64 11.53
CA ASN A 507 0.30 14.98 11.23
C ASN A 507 -0.84 15.44 12.15
N GLU A 508 -1.48 14.50 12.86
CA GLU A 508 -2.45 14.78 13.91
C GLU A 508 -1.80 15.25 15.23
N ARG A 509 -0.46 15.16 15.34
CA ARG A 509 0.32 15.63 16.50
C ARG A 509 0.61 17.11 16.43
N LEU A 510 0.81 17.72 17.61
CA LEU A 510 1.42 19.03 17.72
C LEU A 510 2.83 18.99 17.08
N PRO A 511 3.12 19.85 16.09
CA PRO A 511 4.42 19.88 15.46
C PRO A 511 5.55 20.23 16.44
N PRO A 512 6.78 19.77 16.19
CA PRO A 512 7.95 20.20 16.96
C PRO A 512 8.23 21.70 16.77
N SER A 513 8.99 22.30 17.68
CA SER A 513 9.29 23.72 17.64
C SER A 513 10.14 24.11 16.41
N HIS A 514 10.04 25.36 15.96
CA HIS A 514 10.77 25.84 14.79
C HIS A 514 12.30 25.72 14.91
N GLU A 515 12.86 25.82 16.13
CA GLU A 515 14.29 25.61 16.39
C GLU A 515 14.69 24.14 16.18
N GLU A 516 13.89 23.20 16.67
CA GLU A 516 14.11 21.76 16.50
C GLU A 516 14.00 21.37 15.03
N VAL A 517 13.00 21.91 14.32
CA VAL A 517 12.83 21.68 12.88
C VAL A 517 14.01 22.21 12.08
N ARG A 518 14.46 23.45 12.32
CA ARG A 518 15.62 24.02 11.63
C ARG A 518 16.88 23.20 11.87
N LYS A 519 17.14 22.84 13.13
CA LYS A 519 18.31 22.02 13.48
C LYS A 519 18.26 20.65 12.80
N SER A 520 17.09 20.00 12.78
CA SER A 520 16.90 18.72 12.08
C SER A 520 17.06 18.87 10.57
N GLN A 521 16.54 19.94 9.96
CA GLN A 521 16.66 20.22 8.53
C GLN A 521 18.11 20.54 8.14
N GLU A 522 18.83 21.32 8.93
CA GLU A 522 20.25 21.63 8.70
C GLU A 522 21.10 20.37 8.78
N VAL A 523 20.90 19.54 9.81
CA VAL A 523 21.60 18.25 9.96
C VAL A 523 21.25 17.30 8.79
N SER A 524 19.98 17.19 8.41
CA SER A 524 19.56 16.33 7.30
C SER A 524 20.12 16.84 5.96
N ARG A 525 20.17 18.15 5.75
CA ARG A 525 20.72 18.77 4.54
C ARG A 525 22.23 18.56 4.44
N GLU A 526 22.97 18.73 5.54
CA GLU A 526 24.40 18.46 5.58
C GLU A 526 24.70 16.99 5.31
N GLN A 527 23.95 16.07 5.93
CA GLN A 527 24.09 14.64 5.70
C GLN A 527 23.74 14.25 4.26
N ALA A 528 22.69 14.83 3.67
CA ALA A 528 22.31 14.60 2.28
C ALA A 528 23.38 15.13 1.31
N LEU A 529 23.94 16.30 1.57
CA LEU A 529 25.02 16.88 0.78
C LEU A 529 26.29 16.02 0.86
N GLU A 530 26.65 15.56 2.06
CA GLU A 530 27.81 14.69 2.28
C GLU A 530 27.62 13.33 1.59
N LYS A 531 26.42 12.75 1.67
CA LYS A 531 26.05 11.51 0.97
C LYS A 531 26.11 11.70 -0.54
N ALA A 532 25.52 12.77 -1.07
CA ALA A 532 25.56 13.08 -2.50
C ALA A 532 27.01 13.24 -3.02
N THR A 533 27.86 13.88 -2.22
CA THR A 533 29.28 14.06 -2.55
C THR A 533 30.02 12.72 -2.55
N LYS A 534 29.82 11.88 -1.52
CA LYS A 534 30.41 10.53 -1.45
C LYS A 534 29.91 9.59 -2.55
N GLU A 535 28.64 9.68 -2.94
CA GLU A 535 28.07 8.88 -4.02
C GLU A 535 28.58 9.35 -5.39
N ALA A 536 28.71 10.66 -5.61
CA ALA A 536 29.35 11.20 -6.80
C ALA A 536 30.84 10.82 -6.91
N ASP A 537 31.55 10.72 -5.79
CA ASP A 537 32.95 10.29 -5.75
C ASP A 537 33.13 8.76 -5.92
N ASN A 538 32.17 7.95 -5.46
CA ASN A 538 32.21 6.49 -5.49
C ASN A 538 31.55 5.85 -6.74
N ASP A 539 31.01 6.64 -7.67
CA ASP A 539 30.35 6.13 -8.86
C ASP A 539 31.34 5.36 -9.76
N GLN A 540 31.16 4.04 -9.83
CA GLN A 540 31.96 3.15 -10.65
C GLN A 540 31.79 3.43 -12.14
N GLY A 541 30.68 4.00 -12.63
CA GLY A 541 30.50 4.36 -14.04
C GLY A 541 31.43 5.49 -14.47
N LEU A 542 31.45 6.58 -13.69
CA LEU A 542 32.38 7.70 -13.85
C LEU A 542 33.84 7.29 -13.58
N ALA A 543 34.08 6.46 -12.57
CA ALA A 543 35.41 5.92 -12.27
C ALA A 543 35.87 4.89 -13.31
N THR A 544 34.96 4.21 -14.02
CA THR A 544 35.28 3.29 -15.13
C THR A 544 35.58 4.06 -16.40
N VAL A 545 34.89 5.17 -16.67
CA VAL A 545 35.29 6.10 -17.73
C VAL A 545 36.66 6.71 -17.39
N ALA A 546 36.91 7.11 -16.14
CA ALA A 546 38.21 7.59 -15.69
C ALA A 546 39.31 6.51 -15.71
N ARG A 547 39.01 5.24 -15.36
CA ARG A 547 39.92 4.09 -15.44
C ARG A 547 40.18 3.64 -16.86
N ARG A 548 39.19 3.67 -17.75
CA ARG A 548 39.36 3.38 -19.19
C ARG A 548 40.33 4.38 -19.83
N ILE A 549 40.42 5.59 -19.28
CA ILE A 549 41.38 6.63 -19.70
C ILE A 549 42.77 6.44 -19.02
N SER A 550 42.86 5.71 -17.90
CA SER A 550 44.09 5.58 -17.08
C SER A 550 44.81 4.22 -17.20
N MET A 551 44.26 3.24 -17.90
CA MET A 551 44.86 1.90 -18.04
C MET A 551 45.82 1.83 -19.23
N SER A 552 47.02 2.41 -19.06
CA SER A 552 48.18 2.20 -19.92
C SER A 552 49.38 1.70 -19.10
N SER A 553 49.23 0.57 -18.40
CA SER A 553 50.37 -0.17 -17.81
C SER A 553 49.86 -1.47 -17.17
N GLY A 554 50.18 -2.63 -17.77
CA GLY A 554 49.71 -3.94 -17.31
C GLY A 554 50.75 -4.72 -16.49
N VAL A 555 50.30 -5.77 -15.78
CA VAL A 555 51.06 -6.98 -15.32
C VAL A 555 50.08 -8.16 -15.03
N LEU A 556 50.56 -9.40 -15.19
CA LEU A 556 49.89 -10.73 -15.24
C LEU A 556 50.08 -11.64 -13.98
N THR A 557 49.04 -12.45 -13.65
CA THR A 557 48.92 -13.86 -13.07
C THR A 557 49.54 -14.22 -11.68
N PRO A 558 49.33 -15.43 -11.02
CA PRO A 558 48.58 -16.70 -11.32
C PRO A 558 47.80 -17.43 -10.14
N ARG A 559 47.35 -18.70 -10.39
CA ARG A 559 46.51 -19.71 -9.66
C ARG A 559 47.12 -20.53 -8.49
N SER A 560 46.28 -21.15 -7.63
CA SER A 560 46.44 -22.48 -6.91
C SER A 560 45.14 -22.86 -6.13
N THR A 561 44.38 -23.95 -6.39
CA THR A 561 44.39 -25.40 -5.99
C THR A 561 44.06 -25.82 -4.53
N ASN A 562 42.88 -26.47 -4.35
CA ASN A 562 42.43 -27.58 -3.48
C ASN A 562 42.83 -27.72 -1.98
N LEU A 563 41.84 -27.96 -1.10
CA LEU A 563 41.80 -29.06 -0.10
C LEU A 563 40.40 -29.24 0.57
N ARG A 564 40.16 -30.47 1.07
CA ARG A 564 38.93 -31.10 1.61
C ARG A 564 38.34 -30.47 2.90
N VAL A 565 37.01 -30.56 3.06
CA VAL A 565 36.28 -30.32 4.33
C VAL A 565 35.38 -31.52 4.69
N ARG A 566 35.40 -31.93 5.96
CA ARG A 566 34.42 -32.78 6.65
C ARG A 566 33.63 -31.92 7.65
N SER A 567 32.37 -32.31 7.87
CA SER A 567 31.47 -31.98 9.00
C SER A 567 30.61 -30.70 8.89
N ALA A 568 29.34 -30.90 9.23
CA ALA A 568 28.21 -29.99 9.00
C ALA A 568 28.04 -28.98 10.14
N SER A 569 28.12 -27.69 9.79
CA SER A 569 27.75 -26.55 10.63
C SER A 569 26.24 -26.29 10.57
N THR A 570 25.62 -26.02 11.71
CA THR A 570 24.18 -25.77 11.94
C THR A 570 23.69 -24.37 11.53
N HIS A 571 24.33 -23.72 10.56
CA HIS A 571 23.85 -22.48 9.97
C HIS A 571 23.93 -22.59 8.45
N VAL A 572 22.78 -22.47 7.76
CA VAL A 572 22.74 -22.40 6.30
C VAL A 572 21.89 -21.22 5.84
N SER A 573 22.54 -20.43 4.98
CA SER A 573 22.04 -19.41 4.07
C SER A 573 20.79 -19.86 3.28
N PRO A 574 19.92 -18.96 2.79
CA PRO A 574 18.68 -19.31 2.07
C PRO A 574 18.85 -19.97 0.69
N THR A 575 20.02 -20.55 0.36
CA THR A 575 20.34 -20.98 -1.01
C THR A 575 20.71 -22.47 -1.18
N ALA A 576 20.56 -23.30 -0.14
CA ALA A 576 20.85 -24.75 -0.26
C ALA A 576 19.57 -25.58 -0.38
N ILE A 577 19.01 -25.66 -1.59
CA ILE A 577 17.88 -26.53 -1.94
C ILE A 577 18.45 -27.87 -2.49
N ASN A 578 17.96 -29.00 -1.94
CA ASN A 578 18.13 -30.40 -2.39
C ASN A 578 19.24 -31.29 -1.78
N LEU A 579 19.24 -31.48 -0.46
CA LEU A 579 19.76 -32.71 0.16
C LEU A 579 18.62 -33.38 0.94
N ARG A 580 18.16 -34.56 0.50
CA ARG A 580 17.19 -35.37 1.26
C ARG A 580 17.89 -35.90 2.52
N PRO A 581 17.40 -35.61 3.74
CA PRO A 581 17.99 -36.13 4.97
C PRO A 581 17.83 -37.67 5.05
N HIS A 582 18.83 -38.35 5.61
CA HIS A 582 18.77 -39.80 5.88
C HIS A 582 17.87 -40.04 7.10
N ILE A 583 16.59 -40.36 6.86
CA ILE A 583 15.58 -40.51 7.92
C ILE A 583 15.67 -41.93 8.51
N PRO A 584 15.70 -42.10 9.84
CA PRO A 584 15.64 -43.41 10.47
C PRO A 584 14.41 -44.21 10.03
N PRO A 585 14.53 -45.49 9.63
CA PRO A 585 13.42 -46.27 9.09
C PRO A 585 12.22 -46.39 10.06
N ARG A 586 12.48 -46.34 11.37
CA ARG A 586 11.47 -46.31 12.44
C ARG A 586 10.55 -45.09 12.40
N ASN A 587 11.05 -43.92 12.00
CA ASN A 587 10.32 -42.65 12.02
C ASN A 587 9.70 -42.31 10.65
N LYS A 588 10.01 -43.10 9.62
CA LYS A 588 9.68 -42.82 8.22
C LYS A 588 8.16 -42.70 7.99
N GLY A 589 7.37 -43.60 8.57
CA GLY A 589 5.90 -43.56 8.42
C GLY A 589 5.26 -42.29 9.01
N LEU A 590 5.73 -41.83 10.18
CA LEU A 590 5.25 -40.60 10.81
C LEU A 590 5.76 -39.35 10.09
N TYR A 591 7.02 -39.38 9.63
CA TYR A 591 7.62 -38.30 8.84
C TYR A 591 6.88 -38.09 7.51
N ASP A 592 6.58 -39.18 6.79
CA ASP A 592 5.87 -39.12 5.50
C ASP A 592 4.42 -38.60 5.69
N ALA A 593 3.74 -39.02 6.77
CA ALA A 593 2.40 -38.54 7.10
C ALA A 593 2.38 -37.04 7.46
N LEU A 594 3.33 -36.57 8.26
CA LEU A 594 3.47 -35.15 8.61
C LEU A 594 3.88 -34.28 7.41
N SER A 595 4.74 -34.82 6.53
CA SER A 595 5.11 -34.13 5.29
C SER A 595 3.94 -34.03 4.33
N ALA A 596 3.04 -35.01 4.29
CA ALA A 596 1.81 -34.94 3.49
C ALA A 596 0.83 -33.92 4.04
N LEU A 597 0.71 -33.81 5.37
CA LEU A 597 -0.09 -32.77 6.03
C LEU A 597 0.38 -31.36 5.64
N SER A 598 1.70 -31.15 5.52
CA SER A 598 2.29 -29.88 5.05
C SER A 598 1.80 -29.45 3.66
N GLY A 599 1.52 -30.41 2.77
CA GLY A 599 1.12 -30.11 1.39
C GLY A 599 -0.39 -29.96 1.21
N VAL A 600 -1.20 -30.62 2.04
CA VAL A 600 -2.67 -30.61 1.93
C VAL A 600 -3.32 -29.53 2.81
N ALA A 601 -2.69 -29.16 3.93
CA ALA A 601 -3.23 -28.23 4.92
C ALA A 601 -2.29 -27.04 5.19
N GLU A 602 -1.65 -26.51 4.14
CA GLU A 602 -0.68 -25.40 4.27
C GLU A 602 -1.30 -24.15 4.95
N THR A 603 -2.59 -23.91 4.72
CA THR A 603 -3.33 -22.77 5.29
C THR A 603 -3.73 -22.96 6.76
N HIS A 604 -3.74 -24.18 7.28
CA HIS A 604 -4.19 -24.49 8.65
C HIS A 604 -3.04 -24.86 9.62
N VAL A 605 -1.82 -25.13 9.11
CA VAL A 605 -0.70 -25.64 9.91
C VAL A 605 0.33 -24.55 10.23
N ASN A 606 0.81 -24.47 11.49
CA ASN A 606 1.99 -23.66 11.82
C ASN A 606 3.28 -24.31 11.27
N ILE A 607 3.77 -23.79 10.15
CA ILE A 607 4.99 -24.27 9.46
C ILE A 607 6.23 -24.30 10.38
N SER A 608 6.39 -23.37 11.32
CA SER A 608 7.56 -23.33 12.20
C SER A 608 7.59 -24.51 13.17
N ARG A 609 6.44 -24.85 13.77
CA ARG A 609 6.29 -26.01 14.67
C ARG A 609 6.39 -27.32 13.90
N LEU A 610 5.82 -27.38 12.70
CA LEU A 610 5.94 -28.54 11.81
C LEU A 610 7.40 -28.82 11.41
N GLN A 611 8.16 -27.79 11.07
CA GLN A 611 9.59 -27.93 10.75
C GLN A 611 10.41 -28.42 11.95
N LEU A 612 10.07 -27.99 13.17
CA LEU A 612 10.69 -28.50 14.40
C LEU A 612 10.43 -30.01 14.55
N ALA A 613 9.19 -30.44 14.33
CA ALA A 613 8.80 -31.86 14.40
C ALA A 613 9.51 -32.71 13.32
N LEU A 614 9.51 -32.25 12.05
CA LEU A 614 10.15 -32.97 10.95
C LEU A 614 11.67 -33.11 11.16
N ARG A 615 12.35 -32.06 11.65
CA ARG A 615 13.79 -32.11 11.98
C ARG A 615 14.06 -33.04 13.15
N GLY A 616 13.20 -33.05 14.16
CA GLY A 616 13.29 -33.97 15.30
C GLY A 616 13.16 -35.43 14.88
N LEU A 617 12.24 -35.74 13.95
CA LEU A 617 12.04 -37.10 13.42
C LEU A 617 13.19 -37.58 12.52
N ALA A 618 13.89 -36.66 11.86
CA ALA A 618 15.05 -36.95 11.02
C ALA A 618 16.34 -37.22 11.83
N ALA A 619 16.43 -36.75 13.08
CA ALA A 619 17.59 -36.96 13.95
C ALA A 619 17.55 -38.34 14.65
N GLN A 620 18.72 -38.93 14.90
CA GLN A 620 18.84 -40.21 15.61
C GLN A 620 18.62 -40.06 17.13
N ASP A 621 19.13 -38.97 17.71
CA ASP A 621 18.78 -38.44 19.04
C ASP A 621 18.40 -36.96 18.89
N ALA A 622 17.12 -36.65 19.08
CA ALA A 622 16.59 -35.31 18.86
C ALA A 622 16.86 -34.40 20.06
N VAL A 623 17.40 -33.21 19.79
CA VAL A 623 17.61 -32.16 20.79
C VAL A 623 16.26 -31.62 21.26
N THR A 624 16.02 -31.59 22.56
CA THR A 624 14.81 -30.96 23.13
C THR A 624 15.10 -29.51 23.50
N ARG A 625 14.28 -28.61 22.97
CA ARG A 625 14.37 -27.16 23.21
C ARG A 625 13.38 -26.72 24.27
N VAL A 626 13.87 -26.04 25.30
CA VAL A 626 13.06 -25.47 26.38
C VAL A 626 13.23 -23.95 26.39
N ALA A 627 12.15 -23.18 26.41
CA ALA A 627 12.22 -21.74 26.63
C ALA A 627 11.99 -21.41 28.12
N VAL A 628 12.83 -20.55 28.69
CA VAL A 628 12.62 -19.90 29.99
C VAL A 628 12.35 -18.44 29.72
N LEU A 629 11.11 -18.03 29.96
CA LEU A 629 10.56 -16.77 29.50
C LEU A 629 10.13 -15.90 30.68
N GLY A 630 10.72 -14.71 30.82
CA GLY A 630 10.32 -13.73 31.82
C GLY A 630 9.17 -12.84 31.32
N LEU A 631 8.11 -12.69 32.12
CA LEU A 631 6.99 -11.79 31.80
C LEU A 631 7.39 -10.31 31.87
N ASN A 632 8.12 -9.90 32.92
CA ASN A 632 8.45 -8.50 33.19
C ASN A 632 9.96 -8.24 33.35
N SER A 633 10.78 -9.29 33.49
CA SER A 633 12.22 -9.18 33.80
C SER A 633 13.00 -10.31 33.15
N GLN A 634 13.93 -9.97 32.24
CA GLN A 634 14.88 -10.93 31.68
C GLN A 634 15.84 -11.45 32.77
N LEU A 635 16.17 -10.59 33.73
CA LEU A 635 17.13 -10.88 34.80
C LEU A 635 16.62 -12.00 35.71
N SER A 636 15.33 -12.01 36.02
CA SER A 636 14.72 -13.06 36.85
C SER A 636 14.66 -14.39 36.13
N ALA A 637 14.41 -14.38 34.81
CA ALA A 637 14.48 -15.58 33.96
C ALA A 637 15.92 -16.13 33.87
N GLN A 638 16.92 -15.25 33.78
CA GLN A 638 18.35 -15.61 33.82
C GLN A 638 18.75 -16.21 35.19
N GLN A 639 18.27 -15.62 36.29
CA GLN A 639 18.51 -16.14 37.65
C GLN A 639 17.87 -17.51 37.87
N LEU A 640 16.65 -17.73 37.36
CA LEU A 640 15.99 -19.02 37.43
C LEU A 640 16.73 -20.08 36.59
N ALA A 641 17.12 -19.75 35.36
CA ALA A 641 17.90 -20.65 34.51
C ALA A 641 19.26 -21.01 35.15
N ARG A 642 19.91 -20.06 35.83
CA ARG A 642 21.12 -20.31 36.62
C ARG A 642 20.86 -21.34 37.72
N LEU A 643 19.81 -21.16 38.53
CA LEU A 643 19.51 -22.06 39.64
C LEU A 643 19.17 -23.49 39.18
N LEU A 644 18.52 -23.65 38.03
CA LEU A 644 18.16 -24.97 37.48
C LEU A 644 19.35 -25.74 36.88
N LEU A 645 20.40 -25.04 36.44
CA LEU A 645 21.52 -25.65 35.70
C LEU A 645 22.85 -25.67 36.46
N ALA A 646 22.99 -24.87 37.53
CA ALA A 646 24.20 -24.80 38.33
C ALA A 646 24.46 -26.11 39.10
N ASP A 647 25.73 -26.54 39.12
CA ASP A 647 26.16 -27.65 39.96
C ASP A 647 26.44 -27.11 41.39
N PRO A 648 25.75 -27.61 42.43
CA PRO A 648 25.98 -27.17 43.80
C PRO A 648 27.36 -27.58 44.34
N LEU A 649 27.99 -28.63 43.78
CA LEU A 649 29.30 -29.11 44.22
C LEU A 649 30.47 -28.34 43.60
N SER A 650 30.24 -27.58 42.52
CA SER A 650 31.26 -26.74 41.90
C SER A 650 31.23 -25.31 42.46
N ALA A 651 32.38 -24.65 42.43
CA ALA A 651 32.45 -23.21 42.68
C ALA A 651 31.76 -22.44 41.55
N GLU A 652 31.32 -21.21 41.82
CA GLU A 652 30.64 -20.37 40.82
C GLU A 652 31.49 -20.19 39.56
N GLU A 653 31.00 -20.73 38.44
CA GLU A 653 31.70 -20.78 37.16
C GLU A 653 31.56 -19.47 36.36
N GLN A 654 32.41 -19.30 35.33
CA GLN A 654 32.45 -18.07 34.54
C GLN A 654 31.14 -17.81 33.76
N TRP A 655 30.46 -18.87 33.30
CA TRP A 655 29.17 -18.74 32.61
C TRP A 655 28.05 -18.27 33.54
N GLU A 656 28.07 -18.63 34.83
CA GLU A 656 27.09 -18.15 35.81
C GLU A 656 27.21 -16.64 36.00
N LYS A 657 28.45 -16.13 36.05
CA LYS A 657 28.74 -14.70 36.15
C LYS A 657 28.36 -14.00 34.85
N GLU A 658 28.66 -14.59 33.69
CA GLU A 658 28.34 -14.01 32.38
C GLU A 658 26.83 -13.94 32.11
N LEU A 659 26.06 -14.93 32.60
CA LEU A 659 24.61 -14.94 32.50
C LEU A 659 23.96 -13.81 33.31
N VAL A 660 24.49 -13.49 34.50
CA VAL A 660 23.94 -12.48 35.43
C VAL A 660 24.52 -11.07 35.22
N LYS A 661 25.74 -10.92 34.67
CA LYS A 661 26.45 -9.64 34.50
C LYS A 661 25.91 -8.78 33.35
N THR A 662 24.99 -9.29 32.53
CA THR A 662 24.49 -8.65 31.30
C THR A 662 23.56 -7.43 31.50
N SER A 663 23.69 -6.69 32.60
CA SER A 663 22.79 -5.57 32.97
C SER A 663 23.00 -4.26 32.21
N ASP A 664 23.88 -4.21 31.20
CA ASP A 664 24.10 -3.01 30.38
C ASP A 664 23.17 -3.00 29.15
N GLY A 665 21.88 -2.73 29.36
CA GLY A 665 20.94 -2.14 28.37
C GLY A 665 20.73 -2.83 27.01
N ASN A 666 21.26 -4.03 26.80
CA ASN A 666 21.16 -4.78 25.53
C ASN A 666 20.40 -6.10 25.77
N GLU A 667 19.08 -6.06 25.66
CA GLU A 667 18.13 -7.18 25.85
C GLU A 667 18.24 -8.25 24.74
N ARG A 668 19.41 -8.86 24.54
CA ARG A 668 19.56 -10.02 23.63
C ARG A 668 19.09 -11.29 24.31
N ALA A 669 18.36 -12.13 23.58
CA ALA A 669 18.07 -13.50 24.01
C ALA A 669 19.36 -14.33 24.14
N VAL A 670 19.37 -15.28 25.08
CA VAL A 670 20.55 -16.11 25.40
C VAL A 670 20.19 -17.58 25.21
N LEU A 671 21.01 -18.33 24.47
CA LEU A 671 20.83 -19.75 24.20
C LEU A 671 21.91 -20.55 24.93
N LEU A 672 21.49 -21.43 25.83
CA LEU A 672 22.36 -22.27 26.66
C LEU A 672 22.49 -23.66 26.04
N LYS A 673 23.72 -24.12 25.80
CA LYS A 673 24.03 -25.42 25.19
C LYS A 673 25.17 -26.14 25.90
N TYR A 674 25.24 -27.47 25.75
CA TYR A 674 26.34 -28.29 26.25
C TYR A 674 27.44 -28.52 25.20
N GLY A 675 28.73 -28.36 25.57
CA GLY A 675 29.90 -28.78 24.77
C GLY A 675 30.96 -27.70 24.54
N ASP A 676 32.24 -28.10 24.43
CA ASP A 676 33.34 -27.21 24.04
C ASP A 676 33.43 -27.14 22.52
N ASP A 677 33.02 -26.03 21.89
CA ASP A 677 33.39 -25.75 20.51
C ASP A 677 34.23 -24.45 20.44
N PRO A 678 35.55 -24.55 20.17
CA PRO A 678 36.45 -23.41 20.04
C PRO A 678 36.44 -22.71 18.66
N ASP A 679 35.57 -23.10 17.72
CA ASP A 679 35.52 -22.47 16.39
C ASP A 679 34.55 -21.28 16.31
N ALA A 680 35.10 -20.09 16.58
CA ALA A 680 34.76 -18.79 16.01
C ALA A 680 33.45 -18.69 15.19
N HIS A 681 32.29 -18.67 15.86
CA HIS A 681 31.03 -18.34 15.20
C HIS A 681 30.82 -16.83 15.17
N ALA A 682 30.55 -16.30 13.97
CA ALA A 682 30.10 -14.95 13.77
C ALA A 682 28.92 -14.67 14.73
N PRO A 683 28.92 -13.54 15.47
CA PRO A 683 27.85 -13.23 16.40
C PRO A 683 26.52 -13.22 15.65
N SER A 684 25.65 -14.19 15.95
CA SER A 684 24.27 -14.15 15.46
C SER A 684 23.65 -12.84 15.95
N PRO A 685 23.03 -12.04 15.07
CA PRO A 685 22.42 -10.79 15.49
C PRO A 685 21.20 -11.02 16.42
N LEU A 686 20.66 -12.25 16.47
CA LEU A 686 19.41 -12.61 17.14
C LEU A 686 19.57 -13.07 18.60
N TYR A 687 20.63 -13.84 18.92
CA TYR A 687 20.83 -14.39 20.26
C TYR A 687 22.30 -14.66 20.55
N LYS A 688 22.68 -14.64 21.83
CA LYS A 688 24.00 -14.99 22.33
C LYS A 688 24.04 -16.47 22.71
N VAL A 689 25.02 -17.23 22.24
CA VAL A 689 25.20 -18.63 22.63
C VAL A 689 26.17 -18.72 23.82
N LEU A 690 25.77 -19.42 24.88
CA LEU A 690 26.64 -19.75 26.02
C LEU A 690 26.79 -21.26 26.11
N SER A 691 28.04 -21.73 26.11
CA SER A 691 28.35 -23.12 26.44
C SER A 691 28.40 -23.30 27.95
N ILE A 692 27.71 -24.32 28.45
CA ILE A 692 27.62 -24.65 29.87
C ILE A 692 28.02 -26.12 30.07
N PRO A 693 28.98 -26.43 30.95
CA PRO A 693 29.34 -27.81 31.33
C PRO A 693 28.31 -28.43 32.30
N SER A 694 27.02 -28.27 32.03
CA SER A 694 25.95 -28.79 32.89
C SER A 694 25.65 -30.25 32.55
N ARG A 695 25.77 -31.12 33.56
CA ARG A 695 25.41 -32.55 33.43
C ARG A 695 23.96 -32.72 33.00
N THR A 696 23.06 -31.84 33.42
CA THR A 696 21.63 -31.88 33.07
C THR A 696 21.42 -31.68 31.57
N LEU A 697 22.13 -30.72 30.97
CA LEU A 697 22.05 -30.47 29.52
C LEU A 697 22.66 -31.60 28.69
N GLN A 698 23.78 -32.19 29.15
CA GLN A 698 24.43 -33.32 28.48
C GLN A 698 23.59 -34.60 28.54
N SER A 699 23.14 -34.98 29.73
CA SER A 699 22.47 -36.27 29.98
C SER A 699 21.12 -36.37 29.29
N HIS A 700 20.44 -35.24 29.07
CA HIS A 700 19.10 -35.20 28.47
C HIS A 700 19.08 -34.57 27.07
N ASN A 701 20.24 -34.16 26.53
CA ASN A 701 20.41 -33.50 25.23
C ASN A 701 19.45 -32.29 25.06
N LEU A 702 19.61 -31.31 25.97
CA LEU A 702 18.75 -30.13 26.10
C LEU A 702 19.42 -28.85 25.61
N GLU A 703 18.61 -27.97 25.02
CA GLU A 703 18.96 -26.58 24.74
C GLU A 703 17.96 -25.65 25.44
N VAL A 704 18.46 -24.66 26.19
CA VAL A 704 17.60 -23.71 26.94
C VAL A 704 17.70 -22.31 26.36
N LEU A 705 16.59 -21.78 25.85
CA LEU A 705 16.48 -20.40 25.39
C LEU A 705 15.97 -19.51 26.52
N VAL A 706 16.71 -18.46 26.87
CA VAL A 706 16.31 -17.46 27.88
C VAL A 706 15.98 -16.15 27.16
N SER A 707 14.73 -15.70 27.28
CA SER A 707 14.23 -14.48 26.65
C SER A 707 13.13 -13.83 27.51
N THR A 708 12.72 -12.62 27.16
CA THR A 708 11.49 -11.99 27.67
C THR A 708 10.33 -12.21 26.71
N ILE A 709 9.11 -12.14 27.23
CA ILE A 709 7.88 -12.13 26.43
C ILE A 709 7.30 -10.72 26.47
N ASN A 710 7.22 -10.05 25.32
CA ASN A 710 6.46 -8.80 25.17
C ASN A 710 4.97 -9.11 24.95
N VAL A 711 4.32 -9.80 25.90
CA VAL A 711 2.86 -9.94 25.88
C VAL A 711 2.30 -8.81 26.71
N ASN A 712 1.50 -7.97 26.09
CA ASN A 712 0.86 -6.84 26.73
C ASN A 712 -0.28 -7.33 27.63
N VAL A 713 0.05 -7.93 28.78
CA VAL A 713 -0.92 -8.64 29.65
C VAL A 713 -1.98 -7.71 30.27
N ALA A 714 -1.81 -6.39 30.13
CA ALA A 714 -2.75 -5.39 30.62
C ALA A 714 -4.01 -5.21 29.73
N LYS A 715 -4.03 -5.70 28.49
CA LYS A 715 -5.17 -5.55 27.56
C LYS A 715 -5.74 -6.90 27.12
N SER A 716 -6.68 -7.45 27.89
CA SER A 716 -7.71 -8.33 27.33
C SER A 716 -8.79 -7.46 26.68
N VAL A 717 -8.81 -7.40 25.34
CA VAL A 717 -9.97 -6.99 24.54
C VAL A 717 -10.48 -8.27 23.86
N PRO A 718 -11.78 -8.62 23.95
CA PRO A 718 -12.33 -9.69 23.15
C PRO A 718 -12.58 -9.19 21.72
N HIS A 719 -12.04 -9.95 20.77
CA HIS A 719 -12.18 -9.88 19.30
C HIS A 719 -11.05 -9.22 18.50
N MET A 720 -10.51 -10.07 17.62
CA MET A 720 -9.59 -9.84 16.49
C MET A 720 -8.09 -9.75 16.80
N ILE A 721 -7.50 -10.88 17.21
CA ILE A 721 -6.17 -11.30 16.75
C ILE A 721 -6.21 -12.82 16.47
N THR A 722 -5.83 -13.21 15.26
CA THR A 722 -5.78 -14.58 14.71
C THR A 722 -4.48 -15.33 15.06
N GLU A 723 -3.93 -15.14 16.26
CA GLU A 723 -2.91 -16.04 16.81
C GLU A 723 -3.45 -16.56 18.15
N SER A 724 -3.58 -17.88 18.32
CA SER A 724 -3.95 -18.46 19.61
C SER A 724 -2.87 -18.09 20.62
N SER A 725 -3.26 -17.63 21.80
CA SER A 725 -2.34 -17.17 22.85
C SER A 725 -1.23 -18.20 23.16
N THR A 726 -1.52 -19.49 23.02
CA THR A 726 -0.59 -20.62 23.18
C THR A 726 0.56 -20.63 22.17
N GLU A 727 0.32 -20.23 20.92
CA GLU A 727 1.34 -20.19 19.86
C GLU A 727 2.46 -19.18 20.18
N SER A 728 2.11 -18.07 20.84
CA SER A 728 3.09 -17.06 21.25
C SER A 728 4.09 -17.58 22.30
N LEU A 729 3.71 -18.59 23.10
CA LEU A 729 4.56 -19.21 24.12
C LEU A 729 5.46 -20.32 23.56
N LEU A 730 4.96 -21.08 22.58
CA LEU A 730 5.68 -22.21 21.97
C LEU A 730 6.56 -21.77 20.78
N VAL A 731 6.28 -20.60 20.19
CA VAL A 731 7.07 -19.99 19.11
C VAL A 731 7.46 -18.56 19.49
N PRO A 732 8.38 -18.38 20.47
CA PRO A 732 8.89 -17.06 20.82
C PRO A 732 9.52 -16.36 19.62
N LYS A 733 9.18 -15.08 19.45
CA LYS A 733 9.64 -14.22 18.35
C LYS A 733 10.90 -13.47 18.80
N LEU A 734 12.06 -13.78 18.22
CA LEU A 734 13.36 -13.18 18.57
C LEU A 734 13.67 -11.96 17.70
N GLN A 735 14.19 -10.88 18.29
CA GLN A 735 14.50 -9.64 17.59
C GLN A 735 16.01 -9.31 17.68
N ALA A 736 16.60 -8.87 16.56
CA ALA A 736 18.00 -8.44 16.53
C ALA A 736 18.16 -7.03 17.12
N THR A 737 19.27 -6.77 17.82
CA THR A 737 19.54 -5.46 18.45
C THR A 737 19.85 -4.31 17.48
N SER A 738 20.10 -4.61 16.20
CA SER A 738 20.12 -3.58 15.16
C SER A 738 18.67 -3.32 14.73
N ALA A 739 18.14 -2.14 15.04
CA ALA A 739 16.73 -1.74 15.00
C ALA A 739 16.02 -1.75 13.61
N ARG A 740 16.28 -2.72 12.72
CA ARG A 740 15.69 -2.85 11.38
C ARG A 740 15.38 -4.30 10.95
N GLY A 741 15.35 -5.27 11.86
CA GLY A 741 15.03 -6.67 11.55
C GLY A 741 13.59 -7.07 11.89
N LEU A 742 12.92 -7.81 11.01
CA LEU A 742 11.67 -8.53 11.31
C LEU A 742 11.91 -9.56 12.43
N PRO A 743 10.98 -9.72 13.40
CA PRO A 743 11.11 -10.74 14.43
C PRO A 743 11.11 -12.15 13.81
N VAL A 744 12.08 -12.97 14.20
CA VAL A 744 12.27 -14.32 13.67
C VAL A 744 11.64 -15.34 14.64
N PRO A 745 10.72 -16.22 14.19
CA PRO A 745 10.12 -17.22 15.05
C PRO A 745 11.13 -18.30 15.46
N TYR A 746 11.19 -18.63 16.75
CA TYR A 746 12.05 -19.67 17.30
C TYR A 746 11.22 -20.74 18.02
N PRO A 747 10.78 -21.82 17.34
CA PRO A 747 9.90 -22.82 17.95
C PRO A 747 10.63 -23.68 19.00
N VAL A 748 9.94 -23.97 20.11
CA VAL A 748 10.40 -24.79 21.25
C VAL A 748 9.43 -25.93 21.58
N HIS A 749 9.87 -26.90 22.39
CA HIS A 749 9.07 -28.07 22.78
C HIS A 749 8.36 -27.88 24.12
N LYS A 750 9.02 -27.21 25.08
CA LYS A 750 8.48 -26.86 26.39
C LYS A 750 8.77 -25.39 26.69
N THR A 751 7.88 -24.74 27.45
CA THR A 751 8.04 -23.33 27.85
C THR A 751 7.77 -23.16 29.34
N LEU A 752 8.73 -22.59 30.06
CA LEU A 752 8.64 -22.18 31.45
C LEU A 752 8.43 -20.66 31.50
N VAL A 753 7.28 -20.21 31.99
CA VAL A 753 6.93 -18.79 32.10
C VAL A 753 7.15 -18.32 33.54
N LEU A 754 8.00 -17.32 33.74
CA LEU A 754 8.28 -16.73 35.04
C LEU A 754 7.50 -15.42 35.24
N GLY A 755 6.68 -15.38 36.27
CA GLY A 755 5.99 -14.18 36.76
C GLY A 755 6.50 -13.73 38.13
N GLU A 756 6.57 -12.42 38.33
CA GLU A 756 6.93 -11.82 39.61
C GLU A 756 5.67 -11.36 40.35
N GLY A 757 5.47 -11.85 41.57
CA GLY A 757 4.35 -11.44 42.43
C GLY A 757 2.97 -11.95 42.00
N LEU A 758 1.96 -11.57 42.80
CA LEU A 758 0.58 -12.03 42.62
C LEU A 758 -0.09 -11.45 41.36
N ASP A 759 0.31 -10.25 40.95
CA ASP A 759 -0.23 -9.61 39.75
C ASP A 759 0.12 -10.39 38.47
N SER A 760 1.35 -10.92 38.40
CA SER A 760 1.78 -11.78 37.31
C SER A 760 1.02 -13.12 37.29
N ALA A 761 0.69 -13.67 38.47
CA ALA A 761 -0.13 -14.88 38.62
C ALA A 761 -1.57 -14.69 38.11
N ILE A 762 -2.19 -13.54 38.42
CA ILE A 762 -3.54 -13.20 37.93
C ILE A 762 -3.54 -12.95 36.43
N ALA A 763 -2.51 -12.27 35.93
CA ALA A 763 -2.27 -12.02 34.50
C ALA A 763 -2.24 -13.34 33.70
N PHE A 764 -1.50 -14.33 34.18
CA PHE A 764 -1.46 -15.65 33.57
C PHE A 764 -2.75 -16.45 33.77
N GLY A 765 -3.42 -16.33 34.93
CA GLY A 765 -4.72 -16.98 35.15
C GLY A 765 -5.78 -16.53 34.12
N ARG A 766 -5.79 -15.23 33.77
CA ARG A 766 -6.64 -14.69 32.70
C ARG A 766 -6.22 -15.16 31.30
N PHE A 767 -4.92 -15.38 31.10
CA PHE A 767 -4.37 -15.93 29.86
C PHE A 767 -4.72 -17.43 29.68
N SER A 768 -4.78 -18.19 30.78
CA SER A 768 -5.08 -19.63 30.80
C SER A 768 -6.58 -19.96 30.69
N ALA A 769 -7.46 -19.06 31.15
CA ALA A 769 -8.92 -19.26 31.13
C ALA A 769 -9.56 -19.40 29.74
N ASN A 770 -8.84 -19.07 28.66
CA ASN A 770 -9.36 -19.06 27.27
C ASN A 770 -8.90 -20.25 26.40
N GLY A 771 -8.37 -21.35 26.96
CA GLY A 771 -8.16 -22.58 26.18
C GLY A 771 -6.89 -23.41 26.48
N LEU A 772 -6.38 -23.43 27.72
CA LEU A 772 -5.17 -24.19 28.07
C LEU A 772 -5.41 -25.59 28.68
N GLU A 773 -6.65 -26.09 28.76
CA GLU A 773 -6.95 -27.42 29.35
C GLU A 773 -6.18 -28.58 28.67
N ASN A 774 -5.72 -28.41 27.42
CA ASN A 774 -4.99 -29.44 26.65
C ASN A 774 -3.45 -29.23 26.59
N VAL A 775 -2.88 -28.21 27.25
CA VAL A 775 -1.45 -27.80 27.05
C VAL A 775 -0.64 -27.81 28.37
N GLU A 776 -1.21 -28.32 29.47
CA GLU A 776 -0.60 -28.32 30.81
C GLU A 776 0.76 -29.04 30.87
N GLU A 777 1.02 -29.99 29.97
CA GLU A 777 2.30 -30.71 29.90
C GLU A 777 3.43 -29.92 29.22
N MET A 778 3.11 -28.97 28.32
CA MET A 778 4.10 -28.22 27.52
C MET A 778 4.45 -26.86 28.12
N VAL A 779 3.51 -26.23 28.84
CA VAL A 779 3.69 -24.90 29.43
C VAL A 779 3.53 -24.96 30.94
N LYS A 780 4.57 -24.56 31.69
CA LYS A 780 4.56 -24.48 33.16
C LYS A 780 4.74 -23.05 33.61
N MET A 781 3.91 -22.58 34.55
CA MET A 781 4.09 -21.27 35.16
C MET A 781 4.87 -21.36 36.47
N ALA A 782 5.90 -20.53 36.62
CA ALA A 782 6.60 -20.29 37.87
C ALA A 782 6.25 -18.89 38.39
N VAL A 783 5.80 -18.78 39.64
CA VAL A 783 5.47 -17.48 40.27
C VAL A 783 6.41 -17.24 41.44
N ASP A 784 7.19 -16.16 41.38
CA ASP A 784 8.05 -15.75 42.50
C ASP A 784 7.20 -15.12 43.61
N LEU A 785 7.03 -15.83 44.73
CA LEU A 785 6.23 -15.43 45.88
C LEU A 785 7.08 -15.40 47.18
N PRO A 786 6.75 -14.52 48.15
CA PRO A 786 7.36 -14.56 49.47
C PRO A 786 7.16 -15.92 50.13
N ALA A 787 8.23 -16.46 50.73
CA ALA A 787 8.26 -17.84 51.23
C ALA A 787 7.11 -18.14 52.23
N PRO A 788 6.28 -19.16 51.99
CA PRO A 788 5.27 -19.61 52.96
C PRO A 788 5.93 -20.29 54.17
N SER A 789 5.19 -20.35 55.29
CA SER A 789 5.65 -20.98 56.55
C SER A 789 5.69 -22.51 56.50
N GLU A 790 4.99 -23.13 55.55
CA GLU A 790 4.92 -24.58 55.32
C GLU A 790 5.59 -24.95 53.99
N GLU A 791 6.15 -26.16 53.91
CA GLU A 791 6.73 -26.68 52.66
C GLU A 791 5.62 -26.85 51.61
N PRO A 792 5.78 -26.31 50.39
CA PRO A 792 4.79 -26.47 49.34
C PRO A 792 4.63 -27.96 48.99
N LYS A 793 3.39 -28.44 48.90
CA LYS A 793 3.11 -29.82 48.47
C LYS A 793 3.62 -29.99 47.03
N SER A 794 4.44 -31.01 46.80
CA SER A 794 5.01 -31.34 45.50
C SER A 794 3.93 -31.94 44.59
N ASP A 795 3.18 -31.09 43.90
CA ASP A 795 2.31 -31.53 42.80
C ASP A 795 2.95 -31.14 41.47
N THR A 796 3.59 -32.13 40.83
CA THR A 796 4.26 -31.98 39.53
C THR A 796 3.26 -31.68 38.40
N HIS A 797 1.98 -32.02 38.58
CA HIS A 797 0.91 -31.82 37.58
C HIS A 797 0.22 -30.45 37.69
N ALA A 798 0.44 -29.68 38.75
CA ALA A 798 -0.21 -28.38 38.91
C ALA A 798 0.21 -27.38 37.80
N ALA A 799 -0.74 -26.66 37.19
CA ALA A 799 -0.45 -25.69 36.11
C ALA A 799 0.49 -24.53 36.53
N SER A 800 0.61 -24.26 37.84
CA SER A 800 1.51 -23.24 38.39
C SER A 800 2.31 -23.78 39.58
N ALA A 801 3.56 -23.34 39.71
CA ALA A 801 4.46 -23.66 40.81
C ALA A 801 4.88 -22.36 41.54
N PRO A 802 4.58 -22.23 42.85
CA PRO A 802 5.12 -21.14 43.65
C PRO A 802 6.61 -21.37 43.89
N ILE A 803 7.44 -20.38 43.55
CA ILE A 803 8.89 -20.44 43.77
C ILE A 803 9.38 -19.25 44.57
N ASN A 804 10.58 -19.37 45.14
CA ASN A 804 11.30 -18.26 45.74
C ASN A 804 12.77 -18.26 45.29
N ILE A 805 13.07 -17.40 44.32
CA ILE A 805 14.41 -17.34 43.69
C ILE A 805 15.47 -16.93 44.72
N GLN A 806 15.15 -16.01 45.63
CA GLN A 806 16.08 -15.49 46.63
C GLN A 806 16.48 -16.54 47.67
N VAL A 807 15.54 -17.36 48.14
CA VAL A 807 15.81 -18.45 49.08
C VAL A 807 16.65 -19.55 48.41
N GLY A 808 16.34 -19.88 47.15
CA GLY A 808 17.13 -20.85 46.36
C GLY A 808 18.57 -20.39 46.13
N ALA A 809 18.78 -19.12 45.79
CA ALA A 809 20.12 -18.55 45.61
C ALA A 809 20.93 -18.51 46.92
N LYS A 810 20.30 -18.16 48.05
CA LYS A 810 20.95 -18.21 49.37
C LYS A 810 21.34 -19.64 49.75
N ALA A 811 20.47 -20.61 49.51
CA ALA A 811 20.74 -22.02 49.79
C ALA A 811 21.96 -22.51 49.00
N LEU A 812 21.99 -22.27 47.68
CA LEU A 812 23.09 -22.65 46.79
C LEU A 812 24.43 -22.02 47.25
N ASN A 813 24.42 -20.73 47.60
CA ASN A 813 25.63 -20.04 48.08
C ASN A 813 26.11 -20.60 49.43
N SER A 814 25.22 -20.85 50.39
CA SER A 814 25.58 -21.43 51.69
C SER A 814 26.18 -22.83 51.55
N PHE A 815 25.73 -23.63 50.57
CA PHE A 815 26.32 -24.93 50.29
C PHE A 815 27.74 -24.82 49.71
N ARG A 816 27.96 -23.86 48.81
CA ARG A 816 29.27 -23.56 48.21
C ARG A 816 30.28 -23.01 49.23
N GLU A 817 29.83 -22.34 50.28
CA GLU A 817 30.69 -21.89 51.39
C GLU A 817 31.25 -23.05 52.22
N SER A 818 30.44 -24.09 52.47
CA SER A 818 30.87 -25.28 53.20
C SER A 818 29.91 -26.45 52.98
N ILE A 819 30.47 -27.63 52.69
CA ILE A 819 29.70 -28.90 52.55
C ILE A 819 28.92 -29.24 53.84
N GLN A 820 29.37 -28.76 55.01
CA GLN A 820 28.66 -28.95 56.28
C GLN A 820 27.29 -28.27 56.32
N ASN A 821 27.03 -27.33 55.42
CA ASN A 821 25.75 -26.65 55.26
C ASN A 821 24.75 -27.44 54.38
N SER A 822 25.00 -28.72 54.10
CA SER A 822 24.11 -29.58 53.30
C SER A 822 22.66 -29.58 53.80
N ILE A 823 22.45 -29.57 55.12
CA ILE A 823 21.12 -29.53 55.74
C ILE A 823 20.41 -28.18 55.48
N ILE A 824 21.18 -27.08 55.45
CA ILE A 824 20.65 -25.74 55.17
C ILE A 824 20.31 -25.62 53.69
N TYR A 825 21.16 -26.18 52.82
CA TYR A 825 20.91 -26.27 51.39
C TYR A 825 19.64 -27.07 51.09
N GLU A 826 19.52 -28.28 51.65
CA GLU A 826 18.36 -29.14 51.45
C GLU A 826 17.08 -28.42 51.87
N ARG A 827 17.03 -27.88 53.10
CA ARG A 827 15.87 -27.12 53.59
C ARG A 827 15.57 -25.89 52.74
N GLY A 828 16.59 -25.14 52.33
CA GLY A 828 16.42 -23.95 51.50
C GLY A 828 15.97 -24.27 50.07
N TRP A 829 16.42 -25.40 49.52
CA TRP A 829 16.07 -25.90 48.20
C TRP A 829 14.63 -26.41 48.16
N PHE A 830 14.17 -27.14 49.17
CA PHE A 830 12.76 -27.55 49.27
C PHE A 830 11.83 -26.34 49.53
N LYS A 831 12.24 -25.41 50.41
CA LYS A 831 11.47 -24.19 50.67
C LYS A 831 11.38 -23.23 49.50
N SER A 832 12.28 -23.30 48.52
CA SER A 832 12.26 -22.44 47.34
C SER A 832 11.33 -22.93 46.23
N GLY A 833 10.78 -24.15 46.33
CA GLY A 833 9.92 -24.73 45.28
C GLY A 833 10.65 -25.14 44.00
N LEU A 834 11.99 -25.00 43.94
CA LEU A 834 12.81 -25.39 42.78
C LEU A 834 12.82 -26.89 42.45
N PRO A 835 12.70 -27.84 43.41
CA PRO A 835 12.61 -29.27 43.10
C PRO A 835 11.53 -29.59 42.05
N THR A 836 10.33 -29.02 42.20
CA THR A 836 9.21 -29.23 41.28
C THR A 836 9.52 -28.77 39.86
N LEU A 837 10.23 -27.65 39.70
CA LEU A 837 10.66 -27.16 38.38
C LEU A 837 11.80 -28.00 37.80
N SER A 838 12.75 -28.44 38.63
CA SER A 838 13.86 -29.29 38.18
C SER A 838 13.38 -30.67 37.72
N GLU A 839 12.37 -31.22 38.40
CA GLU A 839 11.72 -32.48 38.05
C GLU A 839 10.93 -32.34 36.73
N TRP A 840 10.13 -31.28 36.58
CA TRP A 840 9.38 -31.01 35.34
C TRP A 840 10.30 -30.76 34.13
N LEU A 841 11.43 -30.06 34.35
CA LEU A 841 12.41 -29.79 33.30
C LEU A 841 12.97 -31.10 32.71
N VAL A 842 13.24 -32.08 33.58
CA VAL A 842 13.85 -33.38 33.23
C VAL A 842 12.81 -34.45 32.88
N GLN A 843 11.54 -34.22 33.25
CA GLN A 843 10.44 -35.16 33.05
C GLN A 843 10.33 -35.61 31.59
N ASP A 844 10.34 -36.93 31.41
CA ASP A 844 10.18 -37.63 30.13
C ASP A 844 11.27 -37.34 29.08
N LEU A 845 12.48 -36.98 29.51
CA LEU A 845 13.62 -36.70 28.63
C LEU A 845 14.69 -37.79 28.55
N GLN A 846 14.50 -38.92 29.25
CA GLN A 846 15.45 -40.03 29.19
C GLN A 846 15.48 -40.65 27.79
N ALA A 847 16.67 -41.06 27.35
CA ALA A 847 16.88 -41.72 26.07
C ALA A 847 16.21 -43.11 26.08
N THR A 848 14.97 -43.19 25.59
CA THR A 848 14.30 -44.47 25.31
C THR A 848 14.56 -44.90 23.87
N ASP A 849 14.40 -46.19 23.55
CA ASP A 849 14.41 -46.70 22.17
C ASP A 849 13.29 -46.09 21.28
N THR A 850 12.35 -45.35 21.89
CA THR A 850 11.20 -44.68 21.25
C THR A 850 11.38 -43.16 21.17
N ILE A 851 10.54 -42.49 20.36
CA ILE A 851 10.50 -41.02 20.26
C ILE A 851 10.27 -40.39 21.64
N LYS A 852 11.08 -39.37 22.00
CA LYS A 852 10.95 -38.61 23.24
C LYS A 852 9.50 -38.09 23.41
N PRO A 853 8.84 -38.32 24.55
CA PRO A 853 7.45 -37.88 24.79
C PRO A 853 7.16 -36.40 24.43
N PRO A 854 8.03 -35.41 24.70
CA PRO A 854 7.78 -34.01 24.29
C PRO A 854 7.63 -33.83 22.76
N MET A 855 8.27 -34.68 21.97
CA MET A 855 8.11 -34.69 20.51
C MET A 855 6.75 -35.28 20.10
N LYS A 856 6.25 -36.30 20.83
CA LYS A 856 4.91 -36.85 20.61
C LYS A 856 3.83 -35.82 20.97
N THR A 857 3.98 -35.13 22.10
CA THR A 857 3.08 -34.06 22.53
C THR A 857 3.08 -32.88 21.55
N LEU A 858 4.25 -32.52 20.99
CA LEU A 858 4.34 -31.51 19.92
C LEU A 858 3.56 -31.93 18.66
N VAL A 859 3.72 -33.18 18.21
CA VAL A 859 3.02 -33.70 17.02
C VAL A 859 1.51 -33.77 17.26
N ALA A 860 1.07 -34.24 18.43
CA ALA A 860 -0.34 -34.28 18.80
C ALA A 860 -0.96 -32.88 18.80
N SER A 861 -0.29 -31.91 19.43
CA SER A 861 -0.78 -30.52 19.46
C SER A 861 -0.89 -29.88 18.08
N ILE A 862 0.06 -30.12 17.16
CA ILE A 862 -0.05 -29.61 15.78
C ILE A 862 -1.30 -30.16 15.09
N VAL A 863 -1.63 -31.43 15.31
CA VAL A 863 -2.80 -32.07 14.71
C VAL A 863 -4.10 -31.55 15.31
N ASP A 864 -4.13 -31.37 16.64
CA ASP A 864 -5.30 -30.84 17.35
C ASP A 864 -5.58 -29.38 16.96
N ASP A 865 -4.54 -28.56 16.77
CA ASP A 865 -4.66 -27.17 16.32
C ASP A 865 -5.26 -27.08 14.91
N VAL A 866 -4.87 -27.99 14.00
CA VAL A 866 -5.41 -28.08 12.63
C VAL A 866 -6.89 -28.48 12.65
N GLU A 867 -7.27 -29.48 13.46
CA GLU A 867 -8.66 -29.93 13.59
C GLU A 867 -9.56 -28.83 14.19
N ALA A 868 -9.06 -28.12 15.20
CA ALA A 868 -9.75 -26.97 15.80
C ALA A 868 -9.95 -25.83 14.78
N SER A 869 -8.95 -25.57 13.93
CA SER A 869 -9.05 -24.57 12.87
C SER A 869 -10.11 -24.93 11.82
N ILE A 870 -10.14 -26.20 11.37
CA ILE A 870 -11.12 -26.71 10.40
C ILE A 870 -12.55 -26.63 10.97
N THR A 871 -12.76 -27.07 12.21
CA THR A 871 -14.09 -27.06 12.85
C THR A 871 -14.64 -25.64 13.07
N LYS A 872 -13.77 -24.69 13.42
CA LYS A 872 -14.13 -23.26 13.54
C LYS A 872 -14.62 -22.68 12.20
N GLN A 873 -13.94 -23.03 11.11
CA GLN A 873 -14.31 -22.58 9.76
C GLN A 873 -15.65 -23.19 9.31
N ASP A 874 -15.91 -24.47 9.64
CA ASP A 874 -17.19 -25.13 9.37
C ASP A 874 -18.37 -24.47 10.11
N ALA A 875 -18.18 -24.09 11.38
CA ALA A 875 -19.21 -23.43 12.18
C ALA A 875 -19.59 -22.04 11.64
N ALA A 876 -18.60 -21.24 11.22
CA ALA A 876 -18.83 -19.93 10.62
C ALA A 876 -19.63 -20.01 9.32
N ARG A 877 -19.39 -21.04 8.50
CA ARG A 877 -20.11 -21.29 7.25
C ARG A 877 -21.56 -21.73 7.48
N LEU A 878 -21.80 -22.61 8.45
CA LEU A 878 -23.16 -23.00 8.85
C LEU A 878 -24.00 -21.80 9.30
N GLN A 879 -23.37 -20.83 9.97
CA GLN A 879 -24.01 -19.60 10.40
C GLN A 879 -24.34 -18.66 9.23
N GLN A 880 -23.50 -18.62 8.19
CA GLN A 880 -23.79 -17.89 6.94
C GLN A 880 -24.95 -18.53 6.15
N LEU A 881 -24.95 -19.87 6.02
CA LEU A 881 -26.00 -20.59 5.30
C LEU A 881 -27.39 -20.43 5.96
N ALA A 882 -27.44 -20.21 7.27
CA ALA A 882 -28.69 -19.98 8.00
C ALA A 882 -29.32 -18.58 7.77
N SER A 883 -28.67 -17.68 7.01
CA SER A 883 -29.07 -16.25 6.91
C SER A 883 -29.75 -15.82 5.60
N VAL A 884 -30.00 -16.74 4.65
CA VAL A 884 -30.57 -16.41 3.32
C VAL A 884 -32.10 -16.61 3.27
N PRO A 885 -32.92 -15.62 2.82
CA PRO A 885 -34.37 -15.76 2.62
C PRO A 885 -34.77 -16.31 1.23
N THR A 886 -36.01 -16.81 1.13
CA THR A 886 -36.60 -17.72 0.10
C THR A 886 -36.73 -17.23 -1.37
N GLU A 887 -36.70 -18.22 -2.30
CA GLU A 887 -36.25 -18.23 -3.72
C GLU A 887 -37.10 -17.62 -4.87
N GLN A 888 -38.38 -17.24 -4.71
CA GLN A 888 -39.23 -16.98 -5.91
C GLN A 888 -39.20 -15.54 -6.47
N ASP A 889 -39.25 -14.50 -5.64
CA ASP A 889 -39.29 -13.11 -6.11
C ASP A 889 -37.94 -12.63 -6.67
N VAL A 890 -36.85 -13.16 -6.13
CA VAL A 890 -35.47 -12.84 -6.56
C VAL A 890 -35.21 -13.34 -7.98
N THR A 891 -35.70 -14.53 -8.31
CA THR A 891 -35.57 -15.13 -9.64
C THR A 891 -36.30 -14.31 -10.70
N THR A 892 -37.52 -13.84 -10.41
CA THR A 892 -38.28 -12.99 -11.34
C THR A 892 -37.60 -11.65 -11.57
N SER A 893 -37.02 -11.05 -10.52
CA SER A 893 -36.25 -9.82 -10.64
C SER A 893 -35.04 -10.00 -11.58
N ILE A 894 -34.27 -11.08 -11.43
CA ILE A 894 -33.06 -11.29 -12.24
C ILE A 894 -33.40 -11.50 -13.71
N VAL A 895 -34.44 -12.27 -14.03
CA VAL A 895 -34.91 -12.45 -15.41
C VAL A 895 -35.28 -11.11 -16.05
N GLY A 896 -35.96 -10.23 -15.31
CA GLY A 896 -36.28 -8.88 -15.81
C GLY A 896 -35.03 -8.00 -16.09
N HIS A 897 -33.98 -8.15 -15.28
CA HIS A 897 -32.70 -7.46 -15.51
C HIS A 897 -31.95 -8.03 -16.72
N LEU A 898 -32.00 -9.35 -16.94
CA LEU A 898 -31.43 -9.99 -18.13
C LEU A 898 -32.12 -9.51 -19.42
N GLU A 899 -33.44 -9.43 -19.44
CA GLU A 899 -34.20 -8.95 -20.60
C GLU A 899 -33.88 -7.48 -20.91
N THR A 900 -33.81 -6.63 -19.88
CA THR A 900 -33.40 -5.22 -20.02
C THR A 900 -31.96 -5.10 -20.53
N TRP A 901 -31.06 -5.97 -20.08
CA TRP A 901 -29.67 -6.00 -20.55
C TRP A 901 -29.58 -6.42 -22.02
N ALA A 902 -30.31 -7.46 -22.43
CA ALA A 902 -30.32 -7.94 -23.80
C ALA A 902 -30.85 -6.87 -24.76
N GLU A 903 -31.95 -6.21 -24.42
CA GLU A 903 -32.53 -5.12 -25.22
C GLU A 903 -31.52 -3.97 -25.41
N LYS A 904 -30.92 -3.50 -24.32
CA LYS A 904 -29.91 -2.41 -24.36
C LYS A 904 -28.67 -2.80 -25.15
N SER A 905 -28.21 -4.04 -25.02
CA SER A 905 -27.00 -4.52 -25.69
C SER A 905 -27.21 -4.67 -27.20
N HIS A 906 -28.38 -5.13 -27.63
CA HIS A 906 -28.75 -5.18 -29.05
C HIS A 906 -29.00 -3.80 -29.66
N ALA A 907 -29.49 -2.83 -28.87
CA ALA A 907 -29.57 -1.43 -29.28
C ALA A 907 -28.18 -0.81 -29.43
N GLU A 908 -27.29 -1.01 -28.44
CA GLU A 908 -25.91 -0.52 -28.48
C GLU A 908 -25.16 -1.04 -29.71
N LEU A 909 -25.21 -2.35 -29.98
CA LEU A 909 -24.52 -2.95 -31.13
C LEU A 909 -24.91 -2.29 -32.45
N ARG A 910 -26.19 -1.96 -32.60
CA ARG A 910 -26.73 -1.33 -33.80
C ARG A 910 -26.29 0.13 -33.88
N ASP A 911 -26.61 0.89 -32.84
CA ASP A 911 -26.44 2.34 -32.84
C ASP A 911 -24.95 2.73 -32.86
N GLN A 912 -24.10 2.06 -32.07
CA GLN A 912 -22.68 2.36 -32.01
C GLN A 912 -21.92 1.95 -33.27
N LEU A 913 -22.28 0.82 -33.91
CA LEU A 913 -21.67 0.43 -35.18
C LEU A 913 -22.16 1.29 -36.34
N ASP A 914 -23.43 1.67 -36.37
CA ASP A 914 -23.94 2.58 -37.38
C ASP A 914 -23.30 3.97 -37.24
N GLU A 915 -23.12 4.47 -36.01
CA GLU A 915 -22.35 5.70 -35.74
C GLU A 915 -20.88 5.55 -36.18
N ALA A 916 -20.23 4.42 -35.87
CA ALA A 916 -18.84 4.17 -36.22
C ALA A 916 -18.61 4.10 -37.74
N PHE A 917 -19.50 3.47 -38.49
CA PHE A 917 -19.38 3.36 -39.95
C PHE A 917 -19.84 4.64 -40.67
N MET A 918 -20.71 5.44 -40.06
CA MET A 918 -21.02 6.79 -40.56
C MET A 918 -19.96 7.83 -40.19
N ALA A 919 -19.07 7.52 -39.25
CA ALA A 919 -18.04 8.45 -38.79
C ALA A 919 -17.04 8.80 -39.91
N LYS A 920 -16.52 10.02 -39.82
CA LYS A 920 -15.50 10.53 -40.77
C LYS A 920 -14.23 9.68 -40.78
N ASN A 921 -13.89 9.02 -39.67
CA ASN A 921 -12.71 8.16 -39.56
C ASN A 921 -12.84 6.91 -40.44
N TRP A 922 -13.98 6.21 -40.44
CA TRP A 922 -14.21 5.08 -41.35
C TRP A 922 -14.16 5.50 -42.83
N HIS A 923 -14.66 6.69 -43.15
CA HIS A 923 -14.58 7.28 -44.49
C HIS A 923 -13.16 7.74 -44.90
N LYS A 924 -12.17 7.75 -43.99
CA LYS A 924 -10.75 7.92 -44.35
C LYS A 924 -10.21 6.66 -45.06
N LEU A 925 -10.83 5.50 -44.86
CA LEU A 925 -10.52 4.25 -45.55
C LEU A 925 -11.24 4.09 -46.90
N ALA A 926 -11.60 5.19 -47.58
CA ALA A 926 -12.14 5.11 -48.94
C ALA A 926 -11.07 4.57 -49.92
N TRP A 927 -11.48 3.83 -50.96
CA TRP A 927 -10.56 3.12 -51.86
C TRP A 927 -9.45 4.01 -52.45
N TRP A 928 -9.78 5.25 -52.83
CA TRP A 928 -8.83 6.18 -53.44
C TRP A 928 -7.84 6.77 -52.42
N LYS A 929 -8.21 6.81 -51.13
CA LYS A 929 -7.32 7.28 -50.04
C LYS A 929 -6.34 6.22 -49.59
N LEU A 930 -6.61 4.94 -49.89
CA LEU A 930 -5.74 3.82 -49.51
C LEU A 930 -4.31 3.99 -50.03
N LEU A 931 -4.13 4.63 -51.20
CA LEU A 931 -2.82 4.95 -51.78
C LEU A 931 -1.91 5.77 -50.85
N TRP A 932 -2.47 6.49 -49.88
CA TRP A 932 -1.76 7.39 -48.98
C TRP A 932 -1.93 7.04 -47.50
N ARG A 933 -2.88 6.15 -47.16
CA ARG A 933 -3.33 5.87 -45.80
C ARG A 933 -3.54 4.37 -45.55
N VAL A 934 -2.75 3.53 -46.19
CA VAL A 934 -2.84 2.07 -45.99
C VAL A 934 -2.50 1.68 -44.56
N ASP A 935 -1.61 2.42 -43.89
CA ASP A 935 -1.21 2.14 -42.51
C ASP A 935 -2.30 2.51 -41.49
N ASP A 936 -3.26 3.37 -41.87
CA ASP A 936 -4.39 3.77 -41.01
C ASP A 936 -5.44 2.65 -40.84
N VAL A 937 -5.44 1.61 -41.69
CA VAL A 937 -6.47 0.55 -41.70
C VAL A 937 -6.48 -0.22 -40.37
N THR A 938 -5.31 -0.65 -39.88
CA THR A 938 -5.20 -1.40 -38.62
C THR A 938 -5.62 -0.55 -37.42
N MET A 939 -5.20 0.71 -37.38
CA MET A 939 -5.54 1.65 -36.31
C MET A 939 -7.05 1.89 -36.24
N ILE A 940 -7.68 2.25 -37.37
CA ILE A 940 -9.11 2.60 -37.41
C ILE A 940 -9.99 1.37 -37.16
N SER A 941 -9.64 0.20 -37.70
CA SER A 941 -10.41 -1.03 -37.47
C SER A 941 -10.32 -1.54 -36.03
N SER A 942 -9.14 -1.44 -35.39
CA SER A 942 -8.97 -1.77 -33.98
C SER A 942 -9.69 -0.78 -33.07
N GLU A 943 -9.63 0.53 -33.37
CA GLU A 943 -10.33 1.58 -32.62
C GLU A 943 -11.86 1.35 -32.58
N ILE A 944 -12.46 0.93 -33.71
CA ILE A 944 -13.90 0.61 -33.79
C ILE A 944 -14.24 -0.56 -32.86
N LEU A 945 -13.42 -1.61 -32.84
CA LEU A 945 -13.63 -2.80 -32.00
C LEU A 945 -13.45 -2.50 -30.51
N GLU A 946 -12.45 -1.70 -30.14
CA GLU A 946 -12.14 -1.38 -28.74
C GLU A 946 -13.10 -0.36 -28.12
N ARG A 947 -13.52 0.65 -28.89
CA ARG A 947 -14.29 1.78 -28.35
C ARG A 947 -15.78 1.71 -28.63
N ARG A 948 -16.22 1.01 -29.69
CA ARG A 948 -17.61 1.06 -30.18
C ARG A 948 -18.29 -0.32 -30.28
N TRP A 949 -17.56 -1.42 -30.16
CA TRP A 949 -18.14 -2.77 -30.21
C TRP A 949 -18.41 -3.31 -28.79
N LEU A 950 -19.69 -3.32 -28.39
CA LEU A 950 -20.24 -3.93 -27.15
C LEU A 950 -19.55 -3.51 -25.83
N VAL A 951 -19.14 -2.25 -25.70
CA VAL A 951 -18.39 -1.77 -24.53
C VAL A 951 -19.29 -1.55 -23.32
N SER A 952 -20.50 -0.99 -23.51
CA SER A 952 -21.46 -0.85 -22.41
C SER A 952 -22.13 -2.18 -22.08
N ALA A 953 -22.36 -3.04 -23.06
CA ALA A 953 -22.91 -4.38 -22.87
C ALA A 953 -22.03 -5.23 -21.95
N GLU A 954 -20.70 -5.17 -22.13
CA GLU A 954 -19.70 -5.80 -21.25
C GLU A 954 -19.73 -5.25 -19.82
N LYS A 955 -19.79 -3.93 -19.65
CA LYS A 955 -19.92 -3.33 -18.30
C LYS A 955 -21.21 -3.75 -17.61
N ASN A 956 -22.30 -3.81 -18.37
CA ASN A 956 -23.60 -4.18 -17.83
C ASN A 956 -23.73 -5.69 -17.59
N SER A 957 -22.99 -6.56 -18.31
CA SER A 957 -22.95 -8.00 -18.03
C SER A 957 -22.25 -8.29 -16.71
N ILE A 958 -21.19 -7.55 -16.36
CA ILE A 958 -20.54 -7.60 -15.05
C ILE A 958 -21.50 -7.18 -13.93
N TYR A 959 -22.28 -6.11 -14.15
CA TYR A 959 -23.31 -5.69 -13.19
C TYR A 959 -24.40 -6.77 -13.00
N LEU A 960 -24.84 -7.41 -14.08
CA LEU A 960 -25.79 -8.52 -14.03
C LEU A 960 -25.21 -9.72 -13.25
N ALA A 961 -23.93 -10.04 -13.44
CA ALA A 961 -23.22 -11.06 -12.68
C ALA A 961 -23.19 -10.73 -11.18
N GLY A 962 -22.88 -9.48 -10.81
CA GLY A 962 -22.92 -9.03 -9.41
C GLY A 962 -24.31 -9.18 -8.77
N ARG A 963 -25.39 -8.92 -9.52
CA ARG A 963 -26.77 -9.11 -9.04
C ARG A 963 -27.16 -10.58 -8.89
N MET A 964 -26.63 -11.45 -9.74
CA MET A 964 -26.80 -12.90 -9.59
C MET A 964 -26.04 -13.43 -8.36
N ASN A 965 -24.82 -12.96 -8.13
CA ASN A 965 -24.05 -13.32 -6.94
C ASN A 965 -24.74 -12.83 -5.65
N GLN A 966 -25.27 -11.60 -5.66
CA GLN A 966 -26.05 -11.07 -4.53
C GLN A 966 -27.31 -11.90 -4.24
N ALA A 967 -27.85 -12.59 -5.24
CA ALA A 967 -29.01 -13.45 -5.11
C ALA A 967 -28.69 -14.91 -4.73
N GLY A 968 -27.42 -15.23 -4.46
CA GLY A 968 -27.01 -16.55 -4.00
C GLY A 968 -26.73 -17.56 -5.11
N PHE A 969 -26.60 -17.12 -6.37
CA PHE A 969 -26.07 -17.99 -7.42
C PHE A 969 -24.54 -18.15 -7.22
N PRO A 970 -24.01 -19.37 -7.04
CA PRO A 970 -22.58 -19.58 -6.78
C PRO A 970 -21.72 -19.21 -7.99
N ASP A 971 -20.54 -18.62 -7.74
CA ASP A 971 -19.54 -18.35 -8.80
C ASP A 971 -19.11 -19.64 -9.53
N ASP A 972 -19.14 -20.80 -8.86
CA ASP A 972 -18.76 -22.10 -9.44
C ASP A 972 -19.74 -22.64 -10.50
N VAL A 973 -21.00 -22.22 -10.47
CA VAL A 973 -22.00 -22.59 -11.51
C VAL A 973 -21.68 -21.89 -12.85
N GLN A 974 -20.91 -20.79 -12.80
CA GLN A 974 -20.41 -20.09 -13.99
C GLN A 974 -19.32 -20.91 -14.71
N HIS A 975 -18.65 -21.84 -14.01
CA HIS A 975 -17.66 -22.77 -14.55
C HIS A 975 -18.25 -24.15 -14.94
N LEU A 976 -19.33 -24.60 -14.31
CA LEU A 976 -19.93 -25.94 -14.54
C LEU A 976 -20.89 -26.03 -15.74
N ALA A 977 -21.47 -24.92 -16.20
CA ALA A 977 -22.38 -24.93 -17.36
C ALA A 977 -21.67 -25.24 -18.70
N VAL A 978 -20.38 -25.55 -18.68
CA VAL A 978 -19.51 -25.77 -19.83
C VAL A 978 -19.86 -27.02 -20.66
N ALA A 979 -20.51 -28.02 -20.08
CA ALA A 979 -20.66 -29.34 -20.72
C ALA A 979 -21.97 -29.56 -21.51
N ASP A 980 -23.09 -28.91 -21.17
CA ASP A 980 -24.42 -29.36 -21.63
C ASP A 980 -25.31 -28.27 -22.26
N ILE A 981 -24.89 -27.63 -23.36
CA ILE A 981 -25.81 -26.94 -24.28
C ILE A 981 -25.60 -27.48 -25.71
N PRO A 982 -26.63 -28.03 -26.38
CA PRO A 982 -26.54 -28.43 -27.79
C PRO A 982 -26.31 -27.19 -28.68
N GLU A 983 -25.35 -27.27 -29.60
CA GLU A 983 -25.12 -26.23 -30.61
C GLU A 983 -26.44 -25.84 -31.31
N VAL A 984 -26.80 -24.56 -31.23
CA VAL A 984 -27.93 -23.98 -31.97
C VAL A 984 -27.58 -23.97 -33.45
N THR A 985 -27.93 -25.06 -34.14
CA THR A 985 -27.97 -25.13 -35.60
C THR A 985 -29.27 -24.48 -36.07
N THR A 986 -29.25 -23.18 -36.33
CA THR A 986 -30.29 -22.55 -37.14
C THR A 986 -30.00 -22.79 -38.61
N GLN A 987 -30.53 -23.90 -39.14
CA GLN A 987 -30.95 -23.99 -40.54
C GLN A 987 -32.15 -23.05 -40.76
N GLU A 988 -32.31 -22.56 -41.99
CA GLU A 988 -33.41 -21.73 -42.53
C GLU A 988 -33.25 -20.19 -42.51
N THR A 989 -32.62 -19.62 -43.55
CA THR A 989 -33.28 -18.88 -44.65
C THR A 989 -32.24 -18.40 -45.70
N ALA A 990 -32.57 -18.54 -47.00
CA ALA A 990 -31.68 -18.52 -48.18
C ALA A 990 -31.65 -17.18 -48.95
N PRO A 991 -31.13 -17.03 -50.20
CA PRO A 991 -29.90 -17.53 -50.89
C PRO A 991 -29.05 -16.39 -51.58
N THR A 992 -27.94 -16.77 -52.25
CA THR A 992 -27.08 -16.03 -53.23
C THR A 992 -26.08 -14.99 -52.66
N ALA A 993 -24.84 -14.80 -53.12
CA ALA A 993 -24.07 -15.29 -54.26
C ALA A 993 -22.57 -15.43 -53.90
N GLU A 994 -21.85 -16.16 -54.74
CA GLU A 994 -20.44 -16.54 -54.71
C GLU A 994 -19.45 -15.52 -54.09
N ASN A 995 -18.78 -15.91 -53.00
CA ASN A 995 -17.45 -15.44 -52.64
C ASN A 995 -16.69 -16.56 -51.89
N PRO A 996 -15.37 -16.72 -52.10
CA PRO A 996 -14.61 -17.83 -51.55
C PRO A 996 -14.54 -17.72 -50.03
N ARG A 997 -15.05 -18.75 -49.35
CA ARG A 997 -14.93 -18.97 -47.91
C ARG A 997 -13.45 -18.96 -47.54
N THR A 998 -13.01 -17.96 -46.78
CA THR A 998 -11.91 -18.15 -45.84
C THR A 998 -12.50 -18.95 -44.68
N ASP A 999 -12.19 -20.24 -44.65
CA ASP A 999 -12.44 -21.12 -43.51
C ASP A 999 -11.70 -20.55 -42.29
N LEU A 1000 -12.35 -19.65 -41.53
CA LEU A 1000 -11.95 -19.39 -40.16
C LEU A 1000 -12.19 -20.67 -39.38
N SER A 1001 -11.11 -21.19 -38.82
CA SER A 1001 -11.09 -22.44 -38.07
C SER A 1001 -12.22 -22.47 -37.06
N THR A 1002 -13.02 -23.52 -37.13
CA THR A 1002 -13.82 -24.04 -36.02
C THR A 1002 -12.86 -24.49 -34.91
N ASN A 1003 -12.20 -23.55 -34.25
CA ASN A 1003 -11.53 -23.81 -32.99
C ASN A 1003 -12.62 -23.80 -31.94
N VAL A 1004 -12.93 -24.99 -31.42
CA VAL A 1004 -13.83 -25.18 -30.28
C VAL A 1004 -13.42 -24.19 -29.20
N ARG A 1005 -14.29 -23.20 -28.94
CA ARG A 1005 -14.04 -22.16 -27.93
C ARG A 1005 -13.69 -22.85 -26.63
N LYS A 1006 -12.53 -22.51 -26.06
CA LYS A 1006 -12.19 -22.94 -24.70
C LYS A 1006 -13.29 -22.42 -23.77
N PRO A 1007 -13.81 -23.26 -22.87
CA PRO A 1007 -14.85 -22.83 -21.96
C PRO A 1007 -14.34 -21.70 -21.07
N MET A 1008 -15.01 -20.56 -21.14
CA MET A 1008 -14.70 -19.34 -20.42
C MET A 1008 -15.96 -18.83 -19.71
N PRO A 1009 -15.85 -18.16 -18.55
CA PRO A 1009 -16.99 -17.60 -17.84
C PRO A 1009 -17.83 -16.68 -18.75
N TRP A 1010 -19.15 -16.71 -18.59
CA TRP A 1010 -20.07 -15.94 -19.42
C TRP A 1010 -19.88 -14.41 -19.37
N PRO A 1011 -19.42 -13.78 -18.26
CA PRO A 1011 -19.15 -12.34 -18.24
C PRO A 1011 -18.01 -11.94 -19.19
N ASP A 1012 -17.06 -12.86 -19.43
CA ASP A 1012 -15.87 -12.62 -20.26
C ASP A 1012 -16.10 -12.92 -21.75
N HIS A 1013 -17.28 -13.44 -22.13
CA HIS A 1013 -17.58 -13.82 -23.52
C HIS A 1013 -17.47 -12.64 -24.50
N ILE A 1014 -17.89 -11.44 -24.09
CA ILE A 1014 -17.84 -10.24 -24.93
C ILE A 1014 -16.39 -9.77 -25.10
N ALA A 1015 -15.62 -9.73 -24.01
CA ALA A 1015 -14.22 -9.34 -24.04
C ALA A 1015 -13.38 -10.31 -24.90
N ALA A 1016 -13.58 -11.61 -24.73
CA ALA A 1016 -12.92 -12.64 -25.51
C ALA A 1016 -13.26 -12.54 -27.00
N ALA A 1017 -14.54 -12.40 -27.34
CA ALA A 1017 -14.97 -12.24 -28.74
C ALA A 1017 -14.39 -10.97 -29.38
N ARG A 1018 -14.25 -9.87 -28.63
CA ARG A 1018 -13.57 -8.66 -29.12
C ARG A 1018 -12.12 -8.93 -29.47
N THR A 1019 -11.38 -9.59 -28.56
CA THR A 1019 -9.96 -9.91 -28.81
C THR A 1019 -9.78 -10.88 -29.98
N GLU A 1020 -10.69 -11.83 -30.16
CA GLU A 1020 -10.72 -12.74 -31.30
C GLU A 1020 -10.94 -11.96 -32.61
N LEU A 1021 -11.93 -11.06 -32.66
CA LEU A 1021 -12.19 -10.21 -33.82
C LEU A 1021 -11.01 -9.32 -34.19
N ILE A 1022 -10.32 -8.74 -33.20
CA ILE A 1022 -9.11 -7.92 -33.44
C ILE A 1022 -8.01 -8.78 -34.06
N ASN A 1023 -7.74 -9.96 -33.50
CA ASN A 1023 -6.65 -10.82 -33.98
C ASN A 1023 -6.95 -11.46 -35.33
N ASP A 1024 -8.20 -11.82 -35.60
CA ASP A 1024 -8.57 -12.62 -36.77
C ASP A 1024 -9.01 -11.79 -37.97
N THR A 1025 -9.63 -10.61 -37.76
CA THR A 1025 -10.21 -9.84 -38.86
C THR A 1025 -9.37 -8.63 -39.29
N VAL A 1026 -8.63 -8.02 -38.36
CA VAL A 1026 -7.85 -6.80 -38.65
C VAL A 1026 -6.60 -7.09 -39.50
N PRO A 1027 -5.77 -8.12 -39.20
CA PRO A 1027 -4.58 -8.40 -40.01
C PRO A 1027 -4.90 -8.81 -41.46
N PRO A 1028 -5.92 -9.65 -41.75
CA PRO A 1028 -6.30 -9.96 -43.13
C PRO A 1028 -6.82 -8.75 -43.91
N LEU A 1029 -7.57 -7.85 -43.27
CA LEU A 1029 -8.05 -6.62 -43.89
C LEU A 1029 -6.88 -5.71 -44.29
N GLN A 1030 -5.86 -5.61 -43.42
CA GLN A 1030 -4.65 -4.85 -43.71
C GLN A 1030 -3.79 -5.48 -44.81
N ALA A 1031 -3.61 -6.80 -44.77
CA ALA A 1031 -2.87 -7.53 -45.80
C ALA A 1031 -3.55 -7.39 -47.19
N LEU A 1032 -4.88 -7.41 -47.23
CA LEU A 1032 -5.65 -7.17 -48.45
C LEU A 1032 -5.43 -5.75 -48.97
N ALA A 1033 -5.46 -4.74 -48.09
CA ALA A 1033 -5.22 -3.34 -48.45
C ALA A 1033 -3.84 -3.15 -49.11
N GLN A 1034 -2.79 -3.63 -48.44
CA GLN A 1034 -1.41 -3.56 -48.93
C GLN A 1034 -1.24 -4.32 -50.26
N ARG A 1035 -1.84 -5.51 -50.38
CA ARG A 1035 -1.81 -6.31 -51.60
C ARG A 1035 -2.48 -5.60 -52.78
N LEU A 1036 -3.63 -4.96 -52.57
CA LEU A 1036 -4.33 -4.22 -53.63
C LEU A 1036 -3.51 -3.03 -54.14
N ILE A 1037 -2.82 -2.31 -53.25
CA ILE A 1037 -1.95 -1.20 -53.64
C ILE A 1037 -0.78 -1.70 -54.49
N LEU A 1038 -0.10 -2.76 -54.03
CA LEU A 1038 1.05 -3.33 -54.74
C LEU A 1038 0.64 -3.91 -56.10
N GLN A 1039 -0.53 -4.55 -56.19
CA GLN A 1039 -1.11 -4.99 -57.46
C GLN A 1039 -1.47 -3.82 -58.38
N THR A 1040 -1.95 -2.70 -57.84
CA THR A 1040 -2.31 -1.51 -58.62
C THR A 1040 -1.08 -0.82 -59.18
N PHE A 1041 -0.01 -0.67 -58.39
CA PHE A 1041 1.26 -0.11 -58.86
C PHE A 1041 1.94 -1.01 -59.88
N SER A 1042 2.00 -2.33 -59.64
CA SER A 1042 2.62 -3.26 -60.58
C SER A 1042 1.87 -3.34 -61.92
N THR A 1043 0.53 -3.41 -61.91
CA THR A 1043 -0.27 -3.43 -63.16
C THR A 1043 -0.18 -2.11 -63.93
N THR A 1044 -0.15 -0.98 -63.23
CA THR A 1044 0.04 0.35 -63.85
C THR A 1044 1.46 0.50 -64.42
N SER A 1045 2.48 0.03 -63.70
CA SER A 1045 3.87 0.06 -64.16
C SER A 1045 4.11 -0.87 -65.36
N LEU A 1046 3.55 -2.08 -65.34
CA LEU A 1046 3.66 -3.04 -66.45
C LEU A 1046 2.93 -2.57 -67.69
N SER A 1047 1.72 -2.00 -67.56
CA SER A 1047 0.97 -1.44 -68.69
C SER A 1047 1.65 -0.19 -69.27
N SER A 1048 2.26 0.65 -68.41
CA SER A 1048 3.06 1.79 -68.86
C SER A 1048 4.34 1.35 -69.57
N ALA A 1049 5.07 0.36 -69.02
CA ALA A 1049 6.25 -0.20 -69.66
C ALA A 1049 5.90 -0.88 -71.01
N ALA A 1050 4.82 -1.66 -71.06
CA ALA A 1050 4.33 -2.28 -72.28
C ALA A 1050 3.92 -1.23 -73.33
N SER A 1051 3.26 -0.13 -72.91
CA SER A 1051 2.94 1.02 -73.77
C SER A 1051 4.21 1.64 -74.37
N THR A 1052 5.23 1.91 -73.55
CA THR A 1052 6.51 2.46 -74.03
C THR A 1052 7.24 1.50 -74.98
N LEU A 1053 7.21 0.19 -74.68
CA LEU A 1053 7.84 -0.82 -75.52
C LEU A 1053 7.11 -1.00 -76.85
N LEU A 1054 5.77 -0.96 -76.86
CA LEU A 1054 4.96 -1.04 -78.09
C LEU A 1054 5.19 0.19 -78.98
N TRP A 1055 5.33 1.38 -78.39
CA TRP A 1055 5.68 2.60 -79.12
C TRP A 1055 7.08 2.52 -79.76
N VAL A 1056 8.08 1.98 -79.05
CA VAL A 1056 9.45 1.85 -79.56
C VAL A 1056 9.60 0.70 -80.58
N SER A 1057 8.87 -0.40 -80.39
CA SER A 1057 9.08 -1.64 -81.17
C SER A 1057 8.23 -1.78 -82.44
N VAL A 1058 7.08 -1.10 -82.53
CA VAL A 1058 6.16 -1.22 -83.67
C VAL A 1058 6.03 0.13 -84.36
N SER A 1059 6.67 0.29 -85.53
CA SER A 1059 6.77 1.55 -86.28
C SER A 1059 5.44 2.12 -86.79
N SER A 1060 4.37 1.33 -86.79
CA SER A 1060 3.00 1.72 -87.17
C SER A 1060 2.10 2.06 -85.98
N PHE A 1061 2.61 2.00 -84.73
CA PHE A 1061 1.83 2.23 -83.52
C PHE A 1061 1.91 3.70 -83.09
N SER A 1062 0.78 4.40 -83.10
CA SER A 1062 0.75 5.85 -82.83
C SER A 1062 0.93 6.17 -81.34
N VAL A 1063 1.39 7.39 -81.04
CA VAL A 1063 1.48 7.90 -79.65
C VAL A 1063 0.12 7.84 -78.95
N PHE A 1064 -0.97 8.08 -79.69
CA PHE A 1064 -2.34 7.99 -79.18
C PHE A 1064 -2.69 6.55 -78.76
N GLU A 1065 -2.40 5.56 -79.60
CA GLU A 1065 -2.65 4.14 -79.29
C GLU A 1065 -1.78 3.62 -78.14
N ALA A 1066 -0.51 4.04 -78.08
CA ALA A 1066 0.38 3.74 -76.95
C ALA A 1066 -0.17 4.34 -75.64
N SER A 1067 -0.57 5.61 -75.67
CA SER A 1067 -1.16 6.27 -74.50
C SER A 1067 -2.49 5.63 -74.06
N ALA A 1068 -3.29 5.12 -75.01
CA ALA A 1068 -4.52 4.41 -74.72
C ALA A 1068 -4.27 3.09 -73.97
N VAL A 1069 -3.20 2.35 -74.28
CA VAL A 1069 -2.82 1.12 -73.57
C VAL A 1069 -2.44 1.41 -72.11
N ALA A 1070 -1.67 2.48 -71.86
CA ALA A 1070 -1.30 2.90 -70.51
C ALA A 1070 -2.53 3.40 -69.71
N ALA A 1071 -3.39 4.21 -70.35
CA ALA A 1071 -4.62 4.71 -69.73
C ALA A 1071 -5.62 3.57 -69.42
N LEU A 1072 -5.76 2.59 -70.31
CA LEU A 1072 -6.59 1.40 -70.05
C LEU A 1072 -6.04 0.56 -68.89
N GLY A 1073 -4.72 0.37 -68.81
CA GLY A 1073 -4.09 -0.35 -67.70
C GLY A 1073 -4.30 0.34 -66.35
N PHE A 1074 -4.16 1.66 -66.31
CA PHE A 1074 -4.38 2.48 -65.11
C PHE A 1074 -5.86 2.52 -64.68
N THR A 1075 -6.79 2.73 -65.62
CA THR A 1075 -8.22 2.75 -65.28
C THR A 1075 -8.73 1.37 -64.85
N PHE A 1076 -8.23 0.29 -65.46
CA PHE A 1076 -8.53 -1.08 -65.07
C PHE A 1076 -8.01 -1.40 -63.65
N SER A 1077 -6.78 -1.00 -63.33
CA SER A 1077 -6.18 -1.26 -62.01
C SER A 1077 -6.92 -0.52 -60.89
N LEU A 1078 -7.28 0.75 -61.09
CA LEU A 1078 -8.08 1.53 -60.14
C LEU A 1078 -9.50 0.99 -59.97
N ARG A 1079 -10.19 0.63 -61.07
CA ARG A 1079 -11.55 0.07 -60.99
C ARG A 1079 -11.58 -1.28 -60.25
N ARG A 1080 -10.54 -2.10 -60.45
CA ARG A 1080 -10.36 -3.36 -59.72
C ARG A 1080 -10.11 -3.12 -58.24
N MET A 1081 -9.24 -2.17 -57.90
CA MET A 1081 -8.96 -1.78 -56.52
C MET A 1081 -10.22 -1.28 -55.80
N GLN A 1082 -10.98 -0.39 -56.44
CA GLN A 1082 -12.26 0.10 -55.91
C GLN A 1082 -13.20 -1.06 -55.59
N LYS A 1083 -13.49 -1.92 -56.56
CA LYS A 1083 -14.46 -3.01 -56.41
C LYS A 1083 -14.06 -3.99 -55.30
N LEU A 1084 -12.78 -4.36 -55.23
CA LEU A 1084 -12.29 -5.32 -54.26
C LEU A 1084 -12.19 -4.73 -52.84
N TRP A 1085 -11.83 -3.45 -52.72
CA TRP A 1085 -11.71 -2.78 -51.42
C TRP A 1085 -13.07 -2.41 -50.81
N GLU A 1086 -13.99 -1.86 -51.60
CA GLU A 1086 -15.35 -1.57 -51.15
C GLU A 1086 -16.06 -2.86 -50.74
N GLY A 1087 -15.93 -3.92 -51.54
CA GLY A 1087 -16.48 -5.24 -51.18
C GLY A 1087 -15.87 -5.85 -49.91
N ALA A 1088 -14.57 -5.66 -49.67
CA ALA A 1088 -13.93 -6.14 -48.43
C ALA A 1088 -14.40 -5.35 -47.19
N ARG A 1089 -14.60 -4.03 -47.32
CA ARG A 1089 -15.14 -3.19 -46.25
C ARG A 1089 -16.58 -3.57 -45.89
N GLU A 1090 -17.45 -3.69 -46.88
CA GLU A 1090 -18.85 -4.09 -46.67
C GLU A 1090 -18.94 -5.49 -46.05
N ALA A 1091 -18.10 -6.43 -46.50
CA ALA A 1091 -18.02 -7.76 -45.91
C ALA A 1091 -17.61 -7.70 -44.44
N TRP A 1092 -16.56 -6.94 -44.10
CA TRP A 1092 -16.09 -6.79 -42.72
C TRP A 1092 -17.14 -6.13 -41.82
N GLU A 1093 -17.82 -5.08 -42.30
CA GLU A 1093 -18.94 -4.45 -41.59
C GLU A 1093 -20.07 -5.44 -41.27
N SER A 1094 -20.36 -6.35 -42.19
CA SER A 1094 -21.37 -7.39 -41.99
C SER A 1094 -20.91 -8.44 -40.98
N THR A 1095 -19.63 -8.83 -41.02
CA THR A 1095 -19.03 -9.79 -40.07
C THR A 1095 -19.09 -9.27 -38.64
N LEU A 1096 -18.75 -7.99 -38.40
CA LEU A 1096 -18.79 -7.40 -37.06
C LEU A 1096 -20.20 -7.34 -36.46
N ARG A 1097 -21.20 -7.05 -37.29
CA ARG A 1097 -22.61 -7.04 -36.87
C ARG A 1097 -23.10 -8.45 -36.55
N GLU A 1098 -22.72 -9.43 -37.36
CA GLU A 1098 -23.16 -10.81 -37.17
C GLU A 1098 -22.51 -11.47 -35.95
N GLU A 1099 -21.20 -11.31 -35.76
CA GLU A 1099 -20.49 -11.84 -34.59
C GLU A 1099 -20.92 -11.15 -33.29
N GLY A 1100 -21.25 -9.86 -33.34
CA GLY A 1100 -21.85 -9.16 -32.20
C GLY A 1100 -23.21 -9.74 -31.80
N ARG A 1101 -24.08 -10.06 -32.77
CA ARG A 1101 -25.38 -10.68 -32.50
C ARG A 1101 -25.24 -12.10 -31.94
N ARG A 1102 -24.32 -12.90 -32.49
CA ARG A 1102 -24.02 -14.25 -32.02
C ARG A 1102 -23.51 -14.26 -30.58
N THR A 1103 -22.60 -13.35 -30.27
CA THR A 1103 -22.02 -13.23 -28.93
C THR A 1103 -23.09 -12.86 -27.90
N LEU A 1104 -23.91 -11.83 -28.18
CA LEU A 1104 -24.99 -11.42 -27.27
C LEU A 1104 -26.01 -12.53 -27.03
N LYS A 1105 -26.43 -13.22 -28.10
CA LYS A 1105 -27.38 -14.34 -28.00
C LYS A 1105 -26.80 -15.50 -27.18
N GLY A 1106 -25.53 -15.84 -27.41
CA GLY A 1106 -24.85 -16.90 -26.65
C GLY A 1106 -24.72 -16.58 -25.16
N THR A 1107 -24.44 -15.32 -24.82
CA THR A 1107 -24.39 -14.85 -23.43
C THR A 1107 -25.78 -14.88 -22.78
N GLU A 1108 -26.82 -14.41 -23.47
CA GLU A 1108 -28.21 -14.44 -22.95
C GLU A 1108 -28.69 -15.87 -22.66
N GLU A 1109 -28.50 -16.78 -23.62
CA GLU A 1109 -28.91 -18.19 -23.49
C GLU A 1109 -28.17 -18.88 -22.33
N ARG A 1110 -26.89 -18.55 -22.13
CA ARG A 1110 -26.09 -19.09 -21.01
C ARG A 1110 -26.61 -18.63 -19.66
N VAL A 1111 -26.90 -17.34 -19.51
CA VAL A 1111 -27.44 -16.79 -18.26
C VAL A 1111 -28.84 -17.33 -17.98
N ARG A 1112 -29.69 -17.43 -19.00
CA ARG A 1112 -31.03 -18.02 -18.88
C ARG A 1112 -30.97 -19.51 -18.49
N PHE A 1113 -29.97 -20.26 -18.96
CA PHE A 1113 -29.71 -21.64 -18.55
C PHE A 1113 -29.29 -21.73 -17.07
N ILE A 1114 -28.38 -20.86 -16.62
CA ILE A 1114 -27.93 -20.80 -15.21
C ILE A 1114 -29.11 -20.51 -14.29
N ILE A 1115 -29.95 -19.54 -14.63
CA ILE A 1115 -31.14 -19.20 -13.82
C ILE A 1115 -32.15 -20.36 -13.78
N LYS A 1116 -32.29 -21.11 -14.88
CA LYS A 1116 -33.24 -22.24 -14.98
C LYS A 1116 -32.76 -23.50 -14.25
N ASN A 1117 -31.45 -23.70 -14.15
CA ASN A 1117 -30.84 -24.90 -13.54
C ASN A 1117 -30.28 -24.65 -12.13
N GLY A 1118 -29.98 -23.40 -11.76
CA GLY A 1118 -29.30 -23.01 -10.53
C GLY A 1118 -30.10 -23.12 -9.23
N GLY A 1119 -31.31 -23.68 -9.26
CA GLY A 1119 -32.12 -23.94 -8.06
C GLY A 1119 -32.04 -25.37 -7.53
N LYS A 1120 -31.24 -26.28 -8.11
CA LYS A 1120 -31.32 -27.72 -7.75
C LYS A 1120 -30.06 -28.57 -7.65
N GLU A 1121 -28.85 -28.05 -7.87
CA GLU A 1121 -27.64 -28.89 -7.72
C GLU A 1121 -26.69 -28.38 -6.65
N TYR A 1122 -26.57 -29.19 -5.59
CA TYR A 1122 -25.47 -29.16 -4.62
C TYR A 1122 -24.16 -29.41 -5.36
N VAL A 1123 -23.36 -28.36 -5.56
CA VAL A 1123 -21.97 -28.48 -5.98
C VAL A 1123 -21.12 -28.45 -4.71
N GLU A 1124 -20.37 -29.53 -4.46
CA GLU A 1124 -19.38 -29.59 -3.39
C GLU A 1124 -18.32 -28.51 -3.64
N ASP A 1125 -18.45 -27.41 -2.92
CA ASP A 1125 -17.49 -26.34 -2.75
C ASP A 1125 -16.05 -26.89 -2.64
N GLU A 1126 -15.10 -26.44 -3.47
CA GLU A 1126 -13.68 -26.88 -3.42
C GLU A 1126 -13.10 -26.76 -2.00
N SER A 1127 -13.57 -25.77 -1.24
CA SER A 1127 -13.21 -25.59 0.17
C SER A 1127 -13.67 -26.76 1.07
N VAL A 1128 -14.76 -27.46 0.73
CA VAL A 1128 -15.23 -28.66 1.43
C VAL A 1128 -14.34 -29.85 1.06
N ALA A 1129 -13.94 -29.98 -0.20
CA ALA A 1129 -13.02 -31.03 -0.65
C ALA A 1129 -11.63 -30.89 0.01
N GLU A 1130 -11.09 -29.67 0.08
CA GLU A 1130 -9.83 -29.37 0.77
C GLU A 1130 -9.93 -29.66 2.28
N ARG A 1131 -11.00 -29.22 2.95
CA ARG A 1131 -11.20 -29.51 4.38
C ARG A 1131 -11.39 -31.00 4.66
N LYS A 1132 -12.03 -31.74 3.75
CA LYS A 1132 -12.15 -33.20 3.82
C LYS A 1132 -10.79 -33.87 3.64
N ALA A 1133 -9.99 -33.44 2.66
CA ALA A 1133 -8.63 -33.93 2.45
C ALA A 1133 -7.71 -33.62 3.65
N ALA A 1134 -7.84 -32.44 4.25
CA ALA A 1134 -7.11 -32.06 5.47
C ALA A 1134 -7.51 -32.93 6.67
N ARG A 1135 -8.80 -33.24 6.87
CA ARG A 1135 -9.26 -34.19 7.90
C ARG A 1135 -8.74 -35.61 7.68
N GLU A 1136 -8.69 -36.07 6.42
CA GLU A 1136 -8.10 -37.36 6.07
C GLU A 1136 -6.59 -37.41 6.34
N ALA A 1137 -5.87 -36.32 6.07
CA ALA A 1137 -4.44 -36.19 6.39
C ALA A 1137 -4.20 -36.19 7.92
N VAL A 1138 -5.02 -35.48 8.68
CA VAL A 1138 -5.02 -35.49 10.16
C VAL A 1138 -5.24 -36.90 10.70
N ALA A 1139 -6.21 -37.64 10.16
CA ALA A 1139 -6.48 -39.03 10.56
C ALA A 1139 -5.26 -39.95 10.32
N LYS A 1140 -4.58 -39.80 9.17
CA LYS A 1140 -3.35 -40.56 8.85
C LYS A 1140 -2.21 -40.26 9.82
N VAL A 1141 -2.03 -39.01 10.26
CA VAL A 1141 -1.01 -38.65 11.25
C VAL A 1141 -1.35 -39.24 12.62
N ARG A 1142 -2.61 -39.19 13.07
CA ARG A 1142 -3.05 -39.83 14.32
C ARG A 1142 -2.87 -41.35 14.29
N GLU A 1143 -3.16 -41.99 13.16
CA GLU A 1143 -2.95 -43.42 12.98
C GLU A 1143 -1.46 -43.79 13.02
N ALA A 1144 -0.60 -43.01 12.33
CA ALA A 1144 0.85 -43.21 12.39
C ALA A 1144 1.40 -43.02 13.82
N LEU A 1145 0.90 -42.02 14.56
CA LEU A 1145 1.27 -41.78 15.95
C LEU A 1145 0.79 -42.91 16.89
N ALA A 1146 -0.42 -43.43 16.67
CA ALA A 1146 -0.98 -44.55 17.43
C ALA A 1146 -0.26 -45.87 17.17
N ARG A 1147 0.13 -46.16 15.93
CA ARG A 1147 0.94 -47.34 15.57
C ARG A 1147 2.30 -47.34 16.27
N MET A 1148 2.85 -46.16 16.57
CA MET A 1148 4.08 -46.03 17.36
C MET A 1148 3.88 -46.23 18.86
N ASN A 1149 2.66 -46.05 19.38
CA ASN A 1149 2.32 -46.31 20.78
C ASN A 1149 1.85 -47.76 21.01
N GLY A 1150 1.28 -48.42 20.01
CA GLY A 1150 0.78 -49.80 20.07
C GLY A 1150 1.83 -50.90 19.88
N GLY A 1151 3.12 -50.57 20.03
CA GLY A 1151 4.24 -51.51 19.85
C GLY A 1151 4.35 -52.62 20.90
N ASP A 1152 3.60 -52.54 22.00
CA ASP A 1152 3.46 -53.66 22.95
C ASP A 1152 2.25 -54.53 22.57
N GLY A 1153 2.48 -55.41 21.59
CA GLY A 1153 1.67 -56.62 21.41
C GLY A 1153 0.75 -56.65 20.19
N LYS A 1154 1.33 -56.98 19.03
CA LYS A 1154 1.02 -58.21 18.27
C LYS A 1154 1.64 -58.13 16.88
N GLU A 1155 2.71 -58.89 16.69
CA GLU A 1155 2.94 -59.61 15.44
C GLU A 1155 1.70 -60.47 15.14
N ASN A 1156 1.13 -60.37 13.94
CA ASN A 1156 0.92 -61.51 13.02
C ASN A 1156 -0.04 -61.18 11.86
N VAL A 1157 0.39 -61.68 10.69
CA VAL A 1157 -0.25 -61.87 9.37
C VAL A 1157 -0.24 -60.69 8.41
#